data_AF-A0A4S2UIV3-F1
#
_entry.id   AF-A0A4S2UIV3-F1
#
_cell.length_a   1.000
_cell.length_b   1.000
_cell.length_c   1.000
_cell.angle_alpha   90.00
_cell.angle_beta   90.00
_cell.angle_gamma   90.00
#
_symmetry.space_group_name_H-M   'P 1'
#
loop_
_entity.id
_entity.type
_entity.pdbx_description
1 polymer ?
#
loop_
_entity_poly.entity_id
_entity_poly.type
_entity_poly.pdbx_seq_one_letter_code
_entity_poly.pdbx_strand_id
1 'polypeptide(L)'
;MTDAYLDSPPLTEEQQAVVDQPWDTRLLVTAGAGAGKTHTLVRRLDALMGDEEEALEAREILVLSFSRAAVRELRERIALHAREARRVRVQTFDAWAYALLRSEQPDRDWSALRFDERIGEATEAILRGAVEESEQGAPAHVVIDEVQDLVGDRRDMVETLLDRFQENCGFTVVGDGAQAIYGFQVSDEDARASETNYFFDWLRASYPDDLVELHLSANFRARTAEAGVALSLGASLQRLPSEGAASDAAGEEIRRSLIDLLRTCPSFGAVDDTFTLDSLRDFRGTCAILCRDNRQALVLSETLFAHGVHHRLQRDLQDRPVPAWVAPVLRGTGSTTLTEDRFLDLLGSGPISPVGDRGRIWRSLRGAARAPRGLLDVAAVRRAVAQGRFPDDLAAVEPADLVVSTVHRAKGLEFDRVIVVEPASTAELRKQHTHVDPAAEARALYVAMTRPRDDLFRMDAPDTALVRRDRRTGRHYAGGWKPYQRYGLSAANADVSREHPPGTDGFEHDAGAVQDYLAASVAPGDALELRLQHAMPLASDQSPPYTVFHRDRPVAVVSERFRQDLYTSLKISRTWDVNWPTSVEGFRVDCLESVAGSTASGARAGLGEHGVWMVPRMSGLGRYRWTDTHTYEESDR
;
A
#
# COMPACT_ATOMS: atom_id res chain seq x y z
N MET A 1 -11.71 -15.83 -35.58
CA MET A 1 -11.03 -14.94 -34.61
C MET A 1 -10.11 -15.80 -33.78
N THR A 2 -8.83 -15.46 -33.68
CA THR A 2 -7.94 -16.07 -32.68
C THR A 2 -8.45 -15.66 -31.31
N ASP A 3 -8.87 -16.63 -30.50
CA ASP A 3 -9.35 -16.42 -29.14
C ASP A 3 -8.25 -15.69 -28.32
N ALA A 4 -8.58 -14.50 -27.82
CA ALA A 4 -7.66 -13.66 -27.04
C ALA A 4 -7.28 -14.29 -25.69
N TYR A 5 -7.92 -15.40 -25.34
CA TYR A 5 -7.73 -16.15 -24.11
C TYR A 5 -7.11 -17.54 -24.33
N LEU A 6 -6.47 -17.83 -25.47
CA LEU A 6 -5.81 -19.13 -25.73
C LEU A 6 -4.79 -19.54 -24.63
N ASP A 7 -4.15 -18.56 -23.98
CA ASP A 7 -3.20 -18.77 -22.88
C ASP A 7 -3.84 -18.65 -21.48
N SER A 8 -5.15 -18.43 -21.40
CA SER A 8 -5.89 -18.34 -20.13
C SER A 8 -6.57 -19.66 -19.77
N PRO A 9 -6.66 -20.01 -18.48
CA PRO A 9 -7.40 -21.20 -18.06
C PRO A 9 -8.88 -21.09 -18.47
N PRO A 10 -9.54 -22.23 -18.77
CA PRO A 10 -10.98 -22.24 -19.03
C PRO A 10 -11.74 -21.83 -17.77
N LEU A 11 -12.92 -21.22 -17.98
CA LEU A 11 -13.83 -20.88 -16.89
C LEU A 11 -14.46 -22.16 -16.33
N THR A 12 -14.68 -22.20 -15.01
CA THR A 12 -15.57 -23.20 -14.41
C THR A 12 -17.03 -22.90 -14.74
N GLU A 13 -17.93 -23.84 -14.51
CA GLU A 13 -19.38 -23.61 -14.64
C GLU A 13 -19.86 -22.44 -13.78
N GLU A 14 -19.37 -22.31 -12.54
CA GLU A 14 -19.68 -21.19 -11.64
C GLU A 14 -19.18 -19.84 -12.18
N GLN A 15 -17.96 -19.82 -12.73
CA GLN A 15 -17.39 -18.61 -13.32
C GLN A 15 -18.09 -18.24 -14.63
N GLN A 16 -18.47 -19.23 -15.44
CA GLN A 16 -19.23 -19.04 -16.66
C GLN A 16 -20.63 -18.48 -16.36
N ALA A 17 -21.31 -19.00 -15.33
CA ALA A 17 -22.61 -18.48 -14.89
C ALA A 17 -22.56 -17.00 -14.48
N VAL A 18 -21.44 -16.53 -13.92
CA VAL A 18 -21.18 -15.10 -13.65
C VAL A 18 -20.98 -14.31 -14.94
N VAL A 19 -20.22 -14.85 -15.89
CA VAL A 19 -19.94 -14.18 -17.18
C VAL A 19 -21.21 -14.03 -18.01
N ASP A 20 -22.09 -15.02 -17.99
CA ASP A 20 -23.29 -15.09 -18.83
C ASP A 20 -24.47 -14.22 -18.34
N GLN A 21 -24.37 -13.57 -17.17
CA GLN A 21 -25.44 -12.68 -16.71
C GLN A 21 -25.53 -11.42 -17.59
N PRO A 22 -26.75 -10.97 -17.97
CA PRO A 22 -26.97 -9.71 -18.68
C PRO A 22 -26.36 -8.47 -18.00
N TRP A 23 -26.25 -7.38 -18.76
CA TRP A 23 -25.65 -6.14 -18.28
C TRP A 23 -26.51 -5.42 -17.25
N ASP A 24 -27.84 -5.56 -17.30
CA ASP A 24 -28.78 -4.93 -16.36
C ASP A 24 -28.94 -5.74 -15.06
N THR A 25 -28.33 -6.92 -14.99
CA THR A 25 -28.39 -7.77 -13.80
C THR A 25 -27.70 -7.12 -12.61
N ARG A 26 -28.36 -7.19 -11.45
CA ARG A 26 -27.82 -6.84 -10.14
C ARG A 26 -27.19 -8.08 -9.52
N LEU A 27 -25.90 -8.27 -9.79
CA LEU A 27 -25.17 -9.50 -9.47
C LEU A 27 -24.28 -9.31 -8.25
N LEU A 28 -24.44 -10.17 -7.24
CA LEU A 28 -23.51 -10.35 -6.14
C LEU A 28 -22.77 -11.69 -6.31
N VAL A 29 -21.45 -11.60 -6.45
CA VAL A 29 -20.55 -12.76 -6.54
C VAL A 29 -19.78 -12.91 -5.24
N THR A 30 -20.14 -13.92 -4.45
CA THR A 30 -19.37 -14.32 -3.28
C THR A 30 -18.30 -15.33 -3.69
N ALA A 31 -17.08 -15.22 -3.16
CA ALA A 31 -15.98 -16.06 -3.59
C ALA A 31 -15.04 -16.39 -2.43
N GLY A 32 -14.46 -17.59 -2.45
CA GLY A 32 -13.37 -17.94 -1.53
C GLY A 32 -12.02 -17.28 -1.89
N ALA A 33 -11.04 -17.46 -1.01
CA ALA A 33 -9.66 -17.13 -1.32
C ALA A 33 -9.18 -17.93 -2.54
N GLY A 34 -8.52 -17.25 -3.49
CA GLY A 34 -7.97 -17.89 -4.68
C GLY A 34 -9.00 -18.40 -5.70
N ALA A 35 -10.28 -18.02 -5.60
CA ALA A 35 -11.33 -18.51 -6.50
C ALA A 35 -11.36 -17.89 -7.91
N GLY A 36 -10.35 -17.09 -8.25
CA GLY A 36 -10.25 -16.48 -9.58
C GLY A 36 -11.17 -15.26 -9.80
N LYS A 37 -11.60 -14.57 -8.73
CA LYS A 37 -12.42 -13.33 -8.79
C LYS A 37 -12.03 -12.40 -9.94
N THR A 38 -10.77 -12.00 -9.99
CA THR A 38 -10.23 -11.08 -11.00
C THR A 38 -10.28 -11.68 -12.41
N HIS A 39 -10.05 -12.99 -12.55
CA HIS A 39 -10.18 -13.67 -13.84
C HIS A 39 -11.64 -13.66 -14.32
N THR A 40 -12.58 -14.00 -13.45
CA THR A 40 -14.03 -13.96 -13.74
C THR A 40 -14.48 -12.54 -14.10
N LEU A 41 -14.07 -11.53 -13.34
CA LEU A 41 -14.38 -10.13 -13.61
C LEU A 41 -13.88 -9.67 -14.99
N VAL A 42 -12.65 -10.02 -15.37
CA VAL A 42 -12.09 -9.66 -16.67
C VAL A 42 -12.88 -10.31 -17.80
N ARG A 43 -13.27 -11.58 -17.65
CA ARG A 43 -14.09 -12.30 -18.64
C ARG A 43 -15.50 -11.73 -18.74
N ARG A 44 -16.09 -11.34 -17.61
CA ARG A 44 -17.39 -10.69 -17.56
C ARG A 44 -17.36 -9.32 -18.24
N LEU A 45 -16.34 -8.50 -17.98
CA LEU A 45 -16.18 -7.22 -18.67
C LEU A 45 -16.09 -7.40 -20.18
N ASP A 46 -15.31 -8.38 -20.66
CA ASP A 46 -15.21 -8.67 -22.10
C ASP A 46 -16.55 -9.12 -22.69
N ALA A 47 -17.31 -9.97 -21.99
CA ALA A 47 -18.66 -10.38 -22.41
C ALA A 47 -19.65 -9.21 -22.47
N LEU A 48 -19.63 -8.30 -21.48
CA LEU A 48 -20.47 -7.11 -21.45
C LEU A 48 -20.19 -6.14 -22.62
N MET A 49 -19.00 -6.19 -23.21
CA MET A 49 -18.58 -5.37 -24.36
C MET A 49 -18.45 -6.18 -25.65
N GLY A 50 -19.11 -7.35 -25.74
CA GLY A 50 -19.05 -8.24 -26.89
C GLY A 50 -19.68 -7.65 -28.17
N ASP A 51 -19.89 -8.51 -29.16
CA ASP A 51 -20.46 -8.10 -30.47
C ASP A 51 -22.01 -8.21 -30.52
N GLU A 52 -22.68 -8.41 -29.39
CA GLU A 52 -24.14 -8.55 -29.32
C GLU A 52 -24.86 -7.19 -29.42
N GLU A 53 -26.12 -7.17 -29.85
CA GLU A 53 -26.91 -5.93 -30.00
C GLU A 53 -27.08 -5.15 -28.69
N GLU A 54 -26.96 -5.83 -27.54
CA GLU A 54 -27.06 -5.26 -26.19
C GLU A 54 -25.69 -4.99 -25.53
N ALA A 55 -24.59 -5.06 -26.29
CA ALA A 55 -23.27 -4.82 -25.77
C ALA A 55 -23.08 -3.37 -25.31
N LEU A 56 -22.43 -3.20 -24.17
CA LEU A 56 -22.09 -1.91 -23.61
C LEU A 56 -20.83 -1.34 -24.27
N GLU A 57 -20.80 -0.03 -24.42
CA GLU A 57 -19.56 0.68 -24.68
C GLU A 57 -18.71 0.80 -23.41
N ALA A 58 -17.39 0.82 -23.56
CA ALA A 58 -16.47 0.96 -22.43
C ALA A 58 -16.69 2.22 -21.58
N ARG A 59 -17.34 3.27 -22.11
CA ARG A 59 -17.70 4.49 -21.35
C ARG A 59 -18.90 4.28 -20.42
N GLU A 60 -19.73 3.28 -20.69
CA GLU A 60 -20.95 2.94 -19.95
C GLU A 60 -20.65 2.03 -18.75
N ILE A 61 -19.41 1.53 -18.63
CA ILE A 61 -18.95 0.66 -17.55
C ILE A 61 -18.02 1.42 -16.59
N LEU A 62 -18.38 1.44 -15.31
CA LEU A 62 -17.55 1.96 -14.23
C LEU A 62 -17.01 0.82 -13.36
N VAL A 63 -15.69 0.70 -13.21
CA VAL A 63 -15.07 -0.33 -12.36
C VAL A 63 -14.36 0.33 -11.18
N LEU A 64 -14.81 0.01 -9.97
CA LEU A 64 -14.30 0.50 -8.70
C LEU A 64 -13.70 -0.64 -7.86
N SER A 65 -12.60 -0.37 -7.18
CA SER A 65 -11.98 -1.30 -6.24
C SER A 65 -11.35 -0.57 -5.06
N PHE A 66 -11.18 -1.25 -3.93
CA PHE A 66 -10.57 -0.66 -2.74
C PHE A 66 -9.07 -0.40 -2.93
N SER A 67 -8.34 -1.38 -3.44
CA SER A 67 -6.88 -1.34 -3.48
C SER A 67 -6.35 -0.99 -4.88
N ARG A 68 -5.25 -0.24 -4.90
CA ARG A 68 -4.52 0.07 -6.14
C ARG A 68 -3.88 -1.17 -6.76
N ALA A 69 -3.50 -2.13 -5.92
CA ALA A 69 -2.99 -3.41 -6.38
C ALA A 69 -4.03 -4.14 -7.23
N ALA A 70 -5.28 -4.20 -6.76
CA ALA A 70 -6.40 -4.77 -7.50
C ALA A 70 -6.69 -3.98 -8.78
N VAL A 71 -6.72 -2.63 -8.73
CA VAL A 71 -6.88 -1.79 -9.94
C VAL A 71 -5.77 -2.05 -10.96
N ARG A 72 -4.51 -2.13 -10.52
CA ARG A 72 -3.36 -2.39 -11.40
C ARG A 72 -3.47 -3.78 -12.03
N GLU A 73 -3.79 -4.79 -11.23
CA GLU A 73 -3.95 -6.16 -11.69
C GLU A 73 -5.10 -6.29 -12.71
N LEU A 74 -6.27 -5.71 -12.41
CA LEU A 74 -7.41 -5.67 -13.34
C LEU A 74 -7.03 -5.01 -14.65
N ARG A 75 -6.38 -3.83 -14.60
CA ARG A 75 -5.91 -3.12 -15.81
C ARG A 75 -4.92 -3.95 -16.63
N GLU A 76 -4.00 -4.65 -15.97
CA GLU A 76 -3.00 -5.50 -16.64
C GLU A 76 -3.67 -6.70 -17.32
N ARG A 77 -4.58 -7.39 -16.63
CA ARG A 77 -5.32 -8.52 -17.21
C ARG A 77 -6.23 -8.09 -18.36
N ILE A 78 -6.93 -6.96 -18.21
CA ILE A 78 -7.72 -6.35 -19.29
C ILE A 78 -6.83 -6.03 -20.50
N ALA A 79 -5.68 -5.40 -20.27
CA ALA A 79 -4.76 -5.05 -21.35
C ALA A 79 -4.25 -6.28 -22.10
N LEU A 80 -4.00 -7.39 -21.41
CA LEU A 80 -3.53 -8.64 -22.00
C LEU A 80 -4.62 -9.37 -22.79
N HIS A 81 -5.85 -9.43 -22.28
CA HIS A 81 -6.82 -10.38 -22.78
C HIS A 81 -8.09 -9.79 -23.42
N ALA A 82 -8.42 -8.53 -23.16
CA ALA A 82 -9.71 -7.95 -23.54
C ALA A 82 -9.50 -6.68 -24.38
N ARG A 83 -9.64 -6.80 -25.72
CA ARG A 83 -9.22 -5.75 -26.68
C ARG A 83 -10.09 -4.49 -26.57
N GLU A 84 -11.40 -4.66 -26.44
CA GLU A 84 -12.37 -3.56 -26.28
C GLU A 84 -12.39 -3.03 -24.85
N ALA A 85 -12.20 -3.91 -23.86
CA ALA A 85 -12.15 -3.54 -22.44
C ALA A 85 -10.99 -2.62 -22.04
N ARG A 86 -9.96 -2.47 -22.88
CA ARG A 86 -8.82 -1.55 -22.64
C ARG A 86 -9.25 -0.10 -22.38
N ARG A 87 -10.46 0.27 -22.80
CA ARG A 87 -11.02 1.62 -22.62
C ARG A 87 -11.81 1.78 -21.31
N VAL A 88 -12.09 0.69 -20.59
CA VAL A 88 -12.84 0.73 -19.33
C VAL A 88 -12.05 1.45 -18.25
N ARG A 89 -12.73 2.33 -17.52
CA ARG A 89 -12.15 3.06 -16.40
C ARG A 89 -12.16 2.21 -15.15
N VAL A 90 -11.03 1.58 -14.87
CA VAL A 90 -10.76 0.92 -13.59
C VAL A 90 -10.08 1.89 -12.64
N GLN A 91 -10.72 2.25 -11.53
CA GLN A 91 -10.22 3.24 -10.56
C GLN A 91 -10.41 2.76 -9.12
N THR A 92 -9.65 3.33 -8.18
CA THR A 92 -10.01 3.17 -6.76
C THR A 92 -11.16 4.12 -6.40
N PHE A 93 -11.90 3.83 -5.33
CA PHE A 93 -12.94 4.73 -4.81
C PHE A 93 -12.43 6.16 -4.64
N ASP A 94 -11.30 6.34 -3.97
CA ASP A 94 -10.67 7.66 -3.77
C ASP A 94 -10.28 8.37 -5.07
N ALA A 95 -9.81 7.62 -6.08
CA ALA A 95 -9.38 8.20 -7.34
C ALA A 95 -10.57 8.63 -8.19
N TRP A 96 -11.67 7.88 -8.14
CA TRP A 96 -12.92 8.22 -8.80
C TRP A 96 -13.61 9.40 -8.12
N ALA A 97 -13.77 9.37 -6.80
CA ALA A 97 -14.33 10.47 -6.00
C ALA A 97 -13.60 11.80 -6.28
N TYR A 98 -12.27 11.78 -6.25
CA TYR A 98 -11.46 12.95 -6.58
C TYR A 98 -11.64 13.43 -8.03
N ALA A 99 -11.81 12.52 -8.98
CA ALA A 99 -12.05 12.88 -10.38
C ALA A 99 -13.43 13.51 -10.58
N LEU A 100 -14.47 12.98 -9.91
CA LEU A 100 -15.83 13.51 -9.92
C LEU A 100 -15.85 14.94 -9.36
N LEU A 101 -15.30 15.14 -8.17
CA LEU A 101 -15.22 16.45 -7.50
C LEU A 101 -14.48 17.50 -8.34
N ARG A 102 -13.38 17.11 -8.98
CA ARG A 102 -12.61 18.01 -9.85
C ARG A 102 -13.36 18.35 -11.15
N SER A 103 -14.23 17.46 -11.62
CA SER A 103 -15.09 17.73 -12.76
C SER A 103 -16.21 18.72 -12.39
N GLU A 104 -16.83 18.52 -11.22
CA GLU A 104 -17.92 19.36 -10.71
C GLU A 104 -17.42 20.77 -10.33
N GLN A 105 -16.29 20.86 -9.62
CA GLN A 105 -15.71 22.14 -9.16
C GLN A 105 -14.20 22.17 -9.45
N PRO A 106 -13.79 22.55 -10.68
CA PRO A 106 -12.39 22.56 -11.09
C PRO A 106 -11.50 23.54 -10.31
N ASP A 107 -12.09 24.64 -9.82
CA ASP A 107 -11.37 25.73 -9.15
C ASP A 107 -11.16 25.49 -7.65
N ARG A 108 -11.85 24.51 -7.04
CA ARG A 108 -11.69 24.18 -5.61
C ARG A 108 -10.44 23.31 -5.42
N ASP A 109 -9.59 23.66 -4.45
CA ASP A 109 -8.46 22.81 -4.08
C ASP A 109 -8.92 21.65 -3.18
N TRP A 110 -9.42 20.60 -3.83
CA TRP A 110 -9.81 19.35 -3.19
C TRP A 110 -8.64 18.63 -2.50
N SER A 111 -7.38 18.94 -2.84
CA SER A 111 -6.23 18.25 -2.23
C SER A 111 -5.86 18.74 -0.84
N ALA A 112 -6.42 19.86 -0.40
CA ALA A 112 -6.30 20.32 0.98
C ALA A 112 -7.10 19.44 1.97
N LEU A 113 -8.12 18.72 1.49
CA LEU A 113 -8.95 17.85 2.30
C LEU A 113 -8.32 16.48 2.52
N ARG A 114 -8.64 15.87 3.66
CA ARG A 114 -8.32 14.46 3.94
C ARG A 114 -9.05 13.55 2.96
N PHE A 115 -8.63 12.28 2.90
CA PHE A 115 -9.24 11.31 1.99
C PHE A 115 -10.72 11.12 2.31
N ASP A 116 -11.06 10.88 3.56
CA ASP A 116 -12.44 10.58 3.98
C ASP A 116 -13.37 11.80 3.78
N GLU A 117 -12.89 13.01 4.07
CA GLU A 117 -13.60 14.26 3.76
C GLU A 117 -13.92 14.41 2.26
N ARG A 118 -13.01 14.00 1.37
CA ARG A 118 -13.27 13.98 -0.07
C ARG A 118 -14.29 12.93 -0.47
N ILE A 119 -14.31 11.79 0.21
CA ILE A 119 -15.32 10.76 -0.06
C ILE A 119 -16.71 11.31 0.32
N GLY A 120 -16.87 11.91 1.49
CA GLY A 120 -18.12 12.55 1.90
C GLY A 120 -18.60 13.63 0.93
N GLU A 121 -17.70 14.51 0.48
CA GLU A 121 -18.04 15.53 -0.54
C GLU A 121 -18.45 14.91 -1.89
N ALA A 122 -17.83 13.78 -2.27
CA ALA A 122 -18.20 13.06 -3.48
C ALA A 122 -19.58 12.40 -3.35
N THR A 123 -19.94 11.87 -2.17
CA THR A 123 -21.29 11.39 -1.87
C THR A 123 -22.33 12.49 -2.10
N GLU A 124 -22.07 13.68 -1.57
CA GLU A 124 -22.93 14.85 -1.77
C GLU A 124 -22.98 15.29 -3.26
N ALA A 125 -21.86 15.18 -3.99
CA ALA A 125 -21.82 15.47 -5.42
C ALA A 125 -22.67 14.49 -6.23
N ILE A 126 -22.64 13.20 -5.89
CA ILE A 126 -23.52 12.18 -6.49
C ILE A 126 -24.97 12.58 -6.26
N LEU A 127 -25.36 12.95 -5.04
CA LEU A 127 -26.72 13.40 -4.72
C LEU A 127 -27.14 14.65 -5.52
N ARG A 128 -26.21 15.55 -5.83
CA ARG A 128 -26.45 16.73 -6.67
C ARG A 128 -26.53 16.44 -8.17
N GLY A 129 -26.21 15.22 -8.63
CA GLY A 129 -26.26 14.85 -10.05
C GLY A 129 -24.95 15.05 -10.82
N ALA A 130 -23.83 15.18 -10.11
CA ALA A 130 -22.52 15.40 -10.73
C ALA A 130 -22.08 14.24 -11.65
N VAL A 131 -22.60 13.03 -11.45
CA VAL A 131 -22.25 11.86 -12.29
C VAL A 131 -22.92 11.99 -13.65
N GLU A 132 -24.20 12.36 -13.68
CA GLU A 132 -24.98 12.56 -14.90
C GLU A 132 -24.49 13.76 -15.70
N GLU A 133 -24.07 14.83 -15.02
CA GLU A 133 -23.49 16.03 -15.64
C GLU A 133 -22.06 15.82 -16.13
N SER A 134 -21.39 14.73 -15.72
CA SER A 134 -20.05 14.42 -16.18
C SER A 134 -20.02 14.12 -17.68
N GLU A 135 -18.87 14.34 -18.33
CA GLU A 135 -18.69 14.03 -19.76
C GLU A 135 -18.98 12.56 -20.11
N GLN A 136 -18.99 11.66 -19.11
CA GLN A 136 -19.26 10.24 -19.30
C GLN A 136 -20.72 9.86 -19.09
N GLY A 137 -21.51 10.71 -18.44
CA GLY A 137 -22.89 10.41 -18.06
C GLY A 137 -23.01 9.32 -16.99
N ALA A 138 -24.24 8.90 -16.72
CA ALA A 138 -24.54 7.80 -15.81
C ALA A 138 -24.02 6.47 -16.38
N PRO A 139 -23.41 5.59 -15.56
CA PRO A 139 -23.03 4.26 -16.01
C PRO A 139 -24.27 3.39 -16.26
N ALA A 140 -24.21 2.52 -17.27
CA ALA A 140 -25.18 1.44 -17.47
C ALA A 140 -24.83 0.22 -16.59
N HIS A 141 -23.54 0.03 -16.27
CA HIS A 141 -23.10 -1.04 -15.38
C HIS A 141 -21.98 -0.61 -14.44
N VAL A 142 -22.11 -0.92 -13.15
CA VAL A 142 -21.08 -0.66 -12.13
C VAL A 142 -20.49 -1.98 -11.64
N VAL A 143 -19.17 -2.13 -11.74
CA VAL A 143 -18.43 -3.24 -11.14
C VAL A 143 -17.72 -2.78 -9.89
N ILE A 144 -17.92 -3.50 -8.79
CA ILE A 144 -17.32 -3.23 -7.49
C ILE A 144 -16.53 -4.46 -7.04
N ASP A 145 -15.22 -4.32 -6.94
CA ASP A 145 -14.30 -5.37 -6.49
C ASP A 145 -13.84 -5.14 -5.05
N GLU A 146 -13.50 -6.22 -4.36
CA GLU A 146 -13.07 -6.25 -2.95
C GLU A 146 -14.08 -5.59 -2.00
N VAL A 147 -15.37 -5.83 -2.19
CA VAL A 147 -16.44 -5.16 -1.43
C VAL A 147 -16.38 -5.40 0.09
N GLN A 148 -15.75 -6.50 0.52
CA GLN A 148 -15.49 -6.79 1.94
C GLN A 148 -14.65 -5.71 2.67
N ASP A 149 -13.94 -4.85 1.92
CA ASP A 149 -13.11 -3.78 2.46
C ASP A 149 -13.80 -2.41 2.40
N LEU A 150 -15.04 -2.38 1.92
CA LEU A 150 -15.84 -1.18 1.82
C LEU A 150 -16.47 -0.86 3.19
N VAL A 151 -15.87 0.10 3.90
CA VAL A 151 -16.28 0.50 5.27
C VAL A 151 -16.38 2.03 5.39
N GLY A 152 -17.20 2.50 6.34
CA GLY A 152 -17.37 3.93 6.64
C GLY A 152 -17.76 4.78 5.41
N ASP A 153 -17.20 5.98 5.27
CA ASP A 153 -17.57 6.94 4.22
C ASP A 153 -17.57 6.37 2.79
N ARG A 154 -16.66 5.42 2.49
CA ARG A 154 -16.58 4.79 1.15
C ARG A 154 -17.78 3.89 0.88
N ARG A 155 -18.26 3.19 1.91
CA ARG A 155 -19.49 2.42 1.85
C ARG A 155 -20.66 3.34 1.56
N ASP A 156 -20.81 4.40 2.34
CA ASP A 156 -21.92 5.36 2.18
C ASP A 156 -21.94 5.97 0.77
N MET A 157 -20.76 6.29 0.20
CA MET A 157 -20.63 6.78 -1.18
C MET A 157 -21.12 5.76 -2.21
N VAL A 158 -20.79 4.48 -2.04
CA VAL A 158 -21.19 3.41 -2.95
C VAL A 158 -22.67 3.08 -2.82
N GLU A 159 -23.21 3.01 -1.60
CA GLU A 159 -24.64 2.83 -1.37
C GLU A 159 -25.43 3.95 -2.07
N THR A 160 -25.00 5.20 -1.88
CA THR A 160 -25.59 6.37 -2.54
C THR A 160 -25.52 6.26 -4.07
N LEU A 161 -24.40 5.78 -4.62
CA LEU A 161 -24.24 5.58 -6.06
C LEU A 161 -25.23 4.54 -6.60
N LEU A 162 -25.32 3.37 -5.96
CA LEU A 162 -26.19 2.28 -6.41
C LEU A 162 -27.67 2.66 -6.26
N ASP A 163 -28.05 3.27 -5.13
CA ASP A 163 -29.42 3.72 -4.90
C ASP A 163 -29.86 4.80 -5.89
N ARG A 164 -28.96 5.72 -6.25
CA ARG A 164 -29.27 6.78 -7.23
C ARG A 164 -29.59 6.21 -8.61
N PHE A 165 -28.87 5.17 -9.03
CA PHE A 165 -28.97 4.62 -10.39
C PHE A 165 -29.74 3.30 -10.47
N GLN A 166 -30.43 2.90 -9.40
CA GLN A 166 -31.12 1.62 -9.30
C GLN A 166 -32.06 1.31 -10.47
N GLU A 167 -32.73 2.31 -11.06
CA GLU A 167 -33.73 2.07 -12.13
C GLU A 167 -33.13 1.73 -13.50
N ASN A 168 -31.89 2.15 -13.80
CA ASN A 168 -31.32 2.06 -15.16
C ASN A 168 -29.87 1.55 -15.18
N CYS A 169 -29.38 0.98 -14.07
CA CYS A 169 -28.01 0.50 -13.95
C CYS A 169 -27.97 -0.90 -13.35
N GLY A 170 -27.34 -1.83 -14.06
CA GLY A 170 -26.94 -3.11 -13.48
C GLY A 170 -25.67 -2.97 -12.63
N PHE A 171 -25.36 -3.99 -11.83
CA PHE A 171 -24.08 -4.00 -11.12
C PHE A 171 -23.51 -5.40 -10.96
N THR A 172 -22.19 -5.47 -10.81
CA THR A 172 -21.49 -6.68 -10.41
C THR A 172 -20.64 -6.38 -9.19
N VAL A 173 -21.07 -6.87 -8.05
CA VAL A 173 -20.34 -6.75 -6.79
C VAL A 173 -19.62 -8.06 -6.52
N VAL A 174 -18.32 -8.01 -6.26
CA VAL A 174 -17.50 -9.20 -5.99
C VAL A 174 -16.80 -9.05 -4.64
N GLY A 175 -16.86 -10.10 -3.83
CA GLY A 175 -16.14 -10.12 -2.57
C GLY A 175 -16.01 -11.44 -1.85
N ASP A 176 -15.25 -11.39 -0.76
CA ASP A 176 -14.98 -12.50 0.15
C ASP A 176 -15.04 -12.00 1.60
N GLY A 177 -16.15 -12.27 2.29
CA GLY A 177 -16.32 -11.89 3.71
C GLY A 177 -15.26 -12.50 4.63
N ALA A 178 -14.66 -13.66 4.29
CA ALA A 178 -13.57 -14.24 5.07
C ALA A 178 -12.27 -13.41 5.01
N GLN A 179 -12.15 -12.50 4.05
CA GLN A 179 -10.99 -11.63 3.89
C GLN A 179 -11.23 -10.20 4.38
N ALA A 180 -12.37 -9.88 4.99
CA ALA A 180 -12.68 -8.55 5.52
C ALA A 180 -11.73 -8.18 6.69
N ILE A 181 -10.65 -7.44 6.41
CA ILE A 181 -9.63 -7.09 7.43
C ILE A 181 -9.37 -5.57 7.55
N TYR A 182 -10.06 -4.73 6.78
CA TYR A 182 -9.87 -3.27 6.85
C TYR A 182 -10.82 -2.54 7.82
N GLY A 183 -11.61 -3.28 8.60
CA GLY A 183 -12.51 -2.68 9.61
C GLY A 183 -11.80 -1.72 10.59
N PHE A 184 -10.49 -1.90 10.85
CA PHE A 184 -9.71 -1.00 11.69
C PHE A 184 -9.69 0.48 11.23
N GLN A 185 -10.06 0.77 9.98
CA GLN A 185 -10.17 2.13 9.47
C GLN A 185 -11.35 2.91 10.05
N VAL A 186 -12.38 2.21 10.51
CA VAL A 186 -13.54 2.81 11.18
C VAL A 186 -13.08 3.31 12.54
N SER A 187 -13.24 4.61 12.79
CA SER A 187 -12.73 5.27 14.01
C SER A 187 -13.46 4.81 15.27
N ASP A 188 -14.77 4.59 15.14
CA ASP A 188 -15.64 4.09 16.20
C ASP A 188 -15.45 2.57 16.37
N GLU A 189 -15.11 2.18 17.60
CA GLU A 189 -14.78 0.80 17.95
C GLU A 189 -16.01 -0.10 18.04
N ASP A 190 -17.17 0.44 18.44
CA ASP A 190 -18.43 -0.30 18.53
C ASP A 190 -19.06 -0.46 17.13
N ALA A 191 -18.95 0.58 16.29
CA ALA A 191 -19.39 0.50 14.89
C ALA A 191 -18.57 -0.50 14.08
N ARG A 192 -17.27 -0.65 14.37
CA ARG A 192 -16.34 -1.52 13.63
C ARG A 192 -16.78 -2.97 13.56
N ALA A 193 -17.38 -3.50 14.62
CA ALA A 193 -17.86 -4.89 14.65
C ALA A 193 -19.09 -5.07 13.73
N SER A 194 -20.00 -4.09 13.70
CA SER A 194 -21.19 -4.10 12.84
C SER A 194 -20.92 -3.84 11.37
N GLU A 195 -19.73 -3.33 11.00
CA GLU A 195 -19.36 -3.04 9.61
C GLU A 195 -19.01 -4.30 8.80
N THR A 196 -18.61 -5.39 9.49
CA THR A 196 -18.28 -6.64 8.80
C THR A 196 -19.53 -7.26 8.21
N ASN A 197 -19.51 -7.58 6.92
CA ASN A 197 -20.63 -8.09 6.13
C ASN A 197 -21.83 -7.13 5.97
N TYR A 198 -21.82 -5.96 6.60
CA TYR A 198 -22.91 -4.98 6.53
C TYR A 198 -23.34 -4.71 5.09
N PHE A 199 -22.39 -4.43 4.20
CA PHE A 199 -22.71 -4.10 2.82
C PHE A 199 -23.35 -5.27 2.05
N PHE A 200 -22.97 -6.51 2.35
CA PHE A 200 -23.62 -7.68 1.77
C PHE A 200 -25.07 -7.80 2.25
N ASP A 201 -25.31 -7.56 3.54
CA ASP A 201 -26.65 -7.62 4.12
C ASP A 201 -27.53 -6.46 3.62
N TRP A 202 -26.95 -5.27 3.47
CA TRP A 202 -27.59 -4.12 2.85
C TRP A 202 -27.99 -4.41 1.39
N LEU A 203 -27.11 -4.97 0.56
CA LEU A 203 -27.46 -5.35 -0.82
C LEU A 203 -28.65 -6.30 -0.88
N ARG A 204 -28.66 -7.34 -0.02
CA ARG A 204 -29.76 -8.31 0.06
C ARG A 204 -31.07 -7.66 0.50
N ALA A 205 -31.00 -6.71 1.42
CA ALA A 205 -32.17 -6.00 1.93
C ALA A 205 -32.71 -4.95 0.95
N SER A 206 -31.83 -4.27 0.22
CA SER A 206 -32.19 -3.21 -0.73
C SER A 206 -32.68 -3.77 -2.07
N TYR A 207 -32.22 -4.96 -2.47
CA TYR A 207 -32.53 -5.56 -3.77
C TYR A 207 -33.12 -6.99 -3.66
N PRO A 208 -34.14 -7.24 -2.81
CA PRO A 208 -34.55 -8.60 -2.44
C PRO A 208 -35.10 -9.44 -3.61
N ASP A 209 -35.76 -8.81 -4.57
CA ASP A 209 -36.42 -9.50 -5.71
C ASP A 209 -35.55 -9.52 -6.98
N ASP A 210 -34.55 -8.64 -7.07
CA ASP A 210 -33.75 -8.40 -8.28
C ASP A 210 -32.28 -8.82 -8.13
N LEU A 211 -31.81 -9.13 -6.91
CA LEU A 211 -30.42 -9.51 -6.66
C LEU A 211 -30.18 -10.99 -7.03
N VAL A 212 -29.29 -11.20 -8.00
CA VAL A 212 -28.77 -12.52 -8.33
C VAL A 212 -27.53 -12.79 -7.48
N GLU A 213 -27.54 -13.85 -6.68
CA GLU A 213 -26.37 -14.28 -5.90
C GLU A 213 -25.72 -15.52 -6.52
N LEU A 214 -24.43 -15.40 -6.88
CA LEU A 214 -23.62 -16.52 -7.36
C LEU A 214 -22.41 -16.74 -6.44
N HIS A 215 -21.92 -17.98 -6.39
CA HIS A 215 -20.81 -18.38 -5.53
C HIS A 215 -19.69 -19.04 -6.33
N LEU A 216 -18.44 -18.63 -6.07
CA LEU A 216 -17.23 -19.25 -6.62
C LEU A 216 -16.53 -20.08 -5.54
N SER A 217 -16.62 -21.40 -5.66
CA SER A 217 -16.17 -22.36 -4.65
C SER A 217 -14.76 -22.92 -4.88
N ALA A 218 -14.30 -22.98 -6.13
CA ALA A 218 -12.99 -23.52 -6.48
C ALA A 218 -11.82 -22.66 -5.94
N ASN A 219 -10.65 -23.27 -5.74
CA ASN A 219 -9.40 -22.56 -5.44
C ASN A 219 -8.35 -22.88 -6.51
N PHE A 220 -7.75 -21.83 -7.07
CA PHE A 220 -6.72 -21.92 -8.10
C PHE A 220 -5.37 -21.36 -7.66
N ARG A 221 -5.25 -20.90 -6.40
CA ARG A 221 -4.02 -20.30 -5.87
C ARG A 221 -3.11 -21.34 -5.24
N ALA A 222 -3.66 -22.15 -4.33
CA ALA A 222 -2.91 -23.14 -3.59
C ALA A 222 -2.61 -24.33 -4.52
N ARG A 223 -1.32 -24.58 -4.75
CA ARG A 223 -0.81 -25.68 -5.59
C ARG A 223 -0.49 -26.94 -4.77
N THR A 224 -0.43 -26.81 -3.45
CA THR A 224 -0.09 -27.87 -2.50
C THR A 224 -1.17 -27.99 -1.41
N ALA A 225 -1.17 -29.12 -0.70
CA ALA A 225 -2.10 -29.33 0.42
C ALA A 225 -1.77 -28.39 1.59
N GLU A 226 -0.49 -28.11 1.80
CA GLU A 226 0.05 -27.24 2.84
C GLU A 226 -0.41 -25.79 2.64
N ALA A 227 -0.33 -25.26 1.41
CA ALA A 227 -0.84 -23.93 1.09
C ALA A 227 -2.37 -23.83 1.17
N GLY A 228 -3.08 -24.97 1.06
CA GLY A 228 -4.53 -25.07 1.12
C GLY A 228 -5.11 -25.32 2.51
N VAL A 229 -4.27 -25.48 3.55
CA VAL A 229 -4.70 -26.04 4.85
C VAL A 229 -5.83 -25.26 5.53
N ALA A 230 -5.87 -23.93 5.36
CA ALA A 230 -6.88 -23.08 5.98
C ALA A 230 -8.18 -22.96 5.18
N LEU A 231 -8.21 -23.37 3.89
CA LEU A 231 -9.31 -23.06 2.97
C LEU A 231 -10.68 -23.54 3.45
N SER A 232 -10.72 -24.69 4.13
CA SER A 232 -11.95 -25.29 4.67
C SER A 232 -12.68 -24.42 5.69
N LEU A 233 -11.98 -23.48 6.35
CA LEU A 233 -12.56 -22.57 7.34
C LEU A 233 -13.14 -21.28 6.72
N GLY A 234 -12.93 -21.04 5.41
CA GLY A 234 -13.40 -19.84 4.73
C GLY A 234 -14.93 -19.69 4.78
N ALA A 235 -15.66 -20.77 4.50
CA ALA A 235 -17.13 -20.77 4.53
C ALA A 235 -17.70 -20.52 5.94
N SER A 236 -16.96 -20.87 6.99
CA SER A 236 -17.35 -20.57 8.37
C SER A 236 -17.13 -19.09 8.71
N LEU A 237 -16.02 -18.50 8.22
CA LEU A 237 -15.74 -17.07 8.38
C LEU A 237 -16.74 -16.18 7.61
N GLN A 238 -17.16 -16.61 6.42
CA GLN A 238 -18.15 -15.89 5.62
C GLN A 238 -19.54 -15.85 6.30
N ARG A 239 -19.85 -16.85 7.13
CA ARG A 239 -21.15 -17.02 7.81
C ARG A 239 -21.11 -16.67 9.30
N LEU A 240 -20.13 -15.85 9.71
CA LEU A 240 -20.09 -15.37 11.08
C LEU A 240 -21.38 -14.60 11.43
N PRO A 241 -21.93 -14.80 12.64
CA PRO A 241 -23.07 -14.03 13.11
C PRO A 241 -22.80 -12.51 13.09
N SER A 242 -23.85 -11.73 12.86
CA SER A 242 -23.82 -10.25 12.97
C SER A 242 -23.89 -9.76 14.43
N GLU A 243 -24.44 -10.57 15.34
CA GLU A 243 -24.51 -10.24 16.77
C GLU A 243 -23.15 -10.39 17.47
N GLY A 244 -22.66 -9.31 18.10
CA GLY A 244 -21.29 -9.22 18.64
C GLY A 244 -20.84 -10.40 19.52
N ALA A 245 -21.63 -10.79 20.53
CA ALA A 245 -21.22 -11.88 21.44
C ALA A 245 -21.16 -13.26 20.76
N ALA A 246 -22.08 -13.53 19.83
CA ALA A 246 -22.10 -14.77 19.06
C ALA A 246 -20.97 -14.78 18.01
N SER A 247 -20.73 -13.63 17.38
CA SER A 247 -19.63 -13.41 16.44
C SER A 247 -18.27 -13.60 17.10
N ASP A 248 -18.07 -13.04 18.30
CA ASP A 248 -16.85 -13.19 19.10
C ASP A 248 -16.58 -14.65 19.46
N ALA A 249 -17.61 -15.38 19.89
CA ALA A 249 -17.50 -16.80 20.25
C ALA A 249 -17.12 -17.67 19.03
N ALA A 250 -17.82 -17.48 17.91
CA ALA A 250 -17.54 -18.17 16.66
C ALA A 250 -16.16 -17.79 16.10
N GLY A 251 -15.80 -16.51 16.15
CA GLY A 251 -14.50 -15.98 15.77
C GLY A 251 -13.37 -16.61 16.58
N GLU A 252 -13.51 -16.72 17.90
CA GLU A 252 -12.52 -17.36 18.76
C GLU A 252 -12.37 -18.87 18.46
N GLU A 253 -13.47 -19.56 18.17
CA GLU A 253 -13.45 -20.98 17.80
C GLU A 253 -12.74 -21.21 16.46
N ILE A 254 -13.06 -20.40 15.45
CA ILE A 254 -12.39 -20.47 14.14
C ILE A 254 -10.91 -20.10 14.29
N ARG A 255 -10.58 -19.05 15.06
CA ARG A 255 -9.20 -18.65 15.33
C ARG A 255 -8.41 -19.78 15.97
N ARG A 256 -8.99 -20.47 16.96
CA ARG A 256 -8.36 -21.65 17.58
C ARG A 256 -8.09 -22.75 16.56
N SER A 257 -9.08 -23.04 15.71
CA SER A 257 -8.95 -24.04 14.64
C SER A 257 -7.84 -23.66 13.64
N LEU A 258 -7.75 -22.39 13.24
CA LEU A 258 -6.67 -21.88 12.39
C LEU A 258 -5.29 -22.02 13.04
N ILE A 259 -5.18 -21.73 14.34
CA ILE A 259 -3.93 -21.91 15.10
C ILE A 259 -3.53 -23.39 15.16
N ASP A 260 -4.48 -24.28 15.40
CA ASP A 260 -4.22 -25.72 15.45
C ASP A 260 -3.75 -26.22 14.08
N LEU A 261 -4.35 -25.75 12.98
CA LEU A 261 -3.88 -26.02 11.61
C LEU A 261 -2.49 -25.42 11.35
N LEU A 262 -2.22 -24.19 11.79
CA LEU A 262 -0.91 -23.58 11.61
C LEU A 262 0.19 -24.36 12.36
N ARG A 263 -0.14 -24.94 13.53
CA ARG A 263 0.80 -25.74 14.32
C ARG A 263 1.21 -27.04 13.65
N THR A 264 0.39 -27.58 12.73
CA THR A 264 0.77 -28.76 11.93
C THR A 264 1.76 -28.40 10.81
N CYS A 265 1.85 -27.11 10.44
CA CYS A 265 2.82 -26.64 9.47
C CYS A 265 4.24 -26.63 10.07
N PRO A 266 5.29 -26.84 9.24
CA PRO A 266 6.66 -26.84 9.74
C PRO A 266 7.05 -25.47 10.31
N SER A 267 7.92 -25.49 11.32
CA SER A 267 8.39 -24.27 12.00
C SER A 267 9.83 -23.96 11.62
N PHE A 268 10.10 -22.68 11.35
CA PHE A 268 11.44 -22.12 11.29
C PHE A 268 12.01 -21.85 12.71
N GLY A 269 11.18 -21.86 13.76
CA GLY A 269 11.62 -21.44 15.09
C GLY A 269 12.01 -19.97 15.12
N ALA A 270 13.05 -19.64 15.88
CA ALA A 270 13.51 -18.27 16.04
C ALA A 270 14.18 -17.71 14.77
N VAL A 271 13.99 -16.41 14.53
CA VAL A 271 14.50 -15.72 13.32
C VAL A 271 16.03 -15.66 13.26
N ASP A 272 16.70 -15.73 14.41
CA ASP A 272 18.16 -15.67 14.56
C ASP A 272 18.82 -17.06 14.54
N ASP A 273 18.04 -18.14 14.38
CA ASP A 273 18.59 -19.48 14.16
C ASP A 273 19.33 -19.57 12.81
N THR A 274 20.46 -20.28 12.80
CA THR A 274 21.32 -20.37 11.61
C THR A 274 20.62 -21.06 10.45
N PHE A 275 19.88 -22.14 10.69
CA PHE A 275 19.15 -22.86 9.63
C PHE A 275 18.06 -21.98 9.02
N THR A 276 17.39 -21.18 9.85
CA THR A 276 16.37 -20.22 9.41
C THR A 276 16.97 -19.14 8.52
N LEU A 277 18.05 -18.51 8.97
CA LEU A 277 18.72 -17.47 8.21
C LEU A 277 19.23 -17.98 6.86
N ASP A 278 19.84 -19.16 6.82
CA ASP A 278 20.34 -19.75 5.57
C ASP A 278 19.19 -20.11 4.62
N SER A 279 18.12 -20.71 5.15
CA SER A 279 16.93 -21.05 4.37
C SER A 279 16.23 -19.83 3.76
N LEU A 280 16.25 -18.68 4.45
CA LEU A 280 15.71 -17.42 3.93
C LEU A 280 16.59 -16.81 2.83
N ARG A 281 17.93 -16.92 2.95
CA ARG A 281 18.86 -16.39 1.94
C ARG A 281 18.85 -17.20 0.65
N ASP A 282 18.72 -18.52 0.76
CA ASP A 282 18.87 -19.43 -0.37
C ASP A 282 17.56 -19.70 -1.13
N PHE A 283 16.42 -19.27 -0.59
CA PHE A 283 15.13 -19.48 -1.23
C PHE A 283 15.05 -18.81 -2.60
N ARG A 284 14.57 -19.57 -3.59
CA ARG A 284 14.34 -19.09 -4.95
C ARG A 284 12.84 -18.96 -5.17
N GLY A 285 12.37 -17.73 -5.35
CA GLY A 285 10.96 -17.42 -5.52
C GLY A 285 10.55 -16.24 -4.66
N THR A 286 9.24 -16.03 -4.54
CA THR A 286 8.68 -14.95 -3.73
C THR A 286 8.31 -15.47 -2.33
N CYS A 287 8.87 -14.86 -1.29
CA CYS A 287 8.63 -15.21 0.10
C CYS A 287 8.10 -14.01 0.89
N ALA A 288 7.11 -14.24 1.76
CA ALA A 288 6.66 -13.25 2.72
C ALA A 288 6.67 -13.76 4.16
N ILE A 289 7.19 -12.94 5.07
CA ILE A 289 7.01 -13.09 6.51
C ILE A 289 5.84 -12.19 6.93
N LEU A 290 4.75 -12.81 7.36
CA LEU A 290 3.50 -12.12 7.69
C LEU A 290 3.35 -11.95 9.20
N CYS A 291 3.39 -10.69 9.61
CA CYS A 291 3.29 -10.23 10.99
C CYS A 291 1.86 -9.79 11.32
N ARG A 292 1.49 -9.86 12.60
CA ARG A 292 0.24 -9.28 13.11
C ARG A 292 0.27 -7.75 13.01
N ASP A 293 1.35 -7.13 13.49
CA ASP A 293 1.47 -5.68 13.62
C ASP A 293 2.83 -5.14 13.17
N ASN A 294 2.93 -3.81 13.10
CA ASN A 294 4.14 -3.12 12.66
C ASN A 294 5.32 -3.29 13.64
N ARG A 295 5.07 -3.61 14.93
CA ARG A 295 6.16 -3.80 15.90
C ARG A 295 6.91 -5.08 15.57
N GLN A 296 6.19 -6.17 15.33
CA GLN A 296 6.77 -7.44 14.90
C GLN A 296 7.56 -7.26 13.59
N ALA A 297 6.97 -6.59 12.61
CA ALA A 297 7.62 -6.34 11.31
C ALA A 297 8.91 -5.53 11.45
N LEU A 298 8.93 -4.49 12.31
CA LEU A 298 10.12 -3.67 12.57
C LEU A 298 11.23 -4.47 13.27
N VAL A 299 10.89 -5.25 14.30
CA VAL A 299 11.88 -6.06 15.03
C VAL A 299 12.45 -7.16 14.13
N LEU A 300 11.60 -7.89 13.40
CA LEU A 300 12.07 -8.91 12.46
C LEU A 300 12.95 -8.31 11.38
N SER A 301 12.56 -7.15 10.84
CA SER A 301 13.37 -6.46 9.83
C SER A 301 14.74 -6.05 10.38
N GLU A 302 14.79 -5.50 11.60
CA GLU A 302 16.05 -5.17 12.28
C GLU A 302 16.93 -6.41 12.46
N THR A 303 16.38 -7.52 12.97
CA THR A 303 17.13 -8.77 13.20
C THR A 303 17.63 -9.40 11.90
N LEU A 304 16.81 -9.45 10.86
CA LEU A 304 17.20 -10.00 9.55
C LEU A 304 18.34 -9.19 8.94
N PHE A 305 18.26 -7.86 8.97
CA PHE A 305 19.34 -7.00 8.48
C PHE A 305 20.61 -7.12 9.32
N ALA A 306 20.51 -7.29 10.64
CA ALA A 306 21.66 -7.52 11.51
C ALA A 306 22.42 -8.82 11.14
N HIS A 307 21.70 -9.80 10.59
CA HIS A 307 22.27 -11.06 10.10
C HIS A 307 22.51 -11.06 8.58
N GLY A 308 22.42 -9.91 7.89
CA GLY A 308 22.70 -9.84 6.45
C GLY A 308 21.68 -10.56 5.56
N VAL A 309 20.45 -10.75 6.01
CA VAL A 309 19.35 -11.25 5.18
C VAL A 309 18.67 -10.06 4.51
N HIS A 310 18.89 -9.91 3.20
CA HIS A 310 18.26 -8.87 2.41
C HIS A 310 16.76 -9.12 2.27
N HIS A 311 15.97 -8.09 2.54
CA HIS A 311 14.51 -8.15 2.44
C HIS A 311 13.95 -6.73 2.28
N ARG A 312 12.67 -6.65 1.90
CA ARG A 312 11.92 -5.41 1.90
C ARG A 312 10.91 -5.38 3.03
N LEU A 313 10.87 -4.29 3.80
CA LEU A 313 9.76 -4.00 4.70
C LEU A 313 8.61 -3.39 3.91
N GLN A 314 7.44 -4.04 3.90
CA GLN A 314 6.29 -3.61 3.11
C GLN A 314 5.77 -2.24 3.57
N ARG A 315 5.72 -1.31 2.62
CA ARG A 315 5.29 0.08 2.80
C ARG A 315 3.82 0.18 3.19
N ASP A 316 3.44 1.34 3.70
CA ASP A 316 2.02 1.66 3.84
C ASP A 316 1.37 1.81 2.46
N LEU A 317 0.08 1.50 2.33
CA LEU A 317 -0.67 1.65 1.08
C LEU A 317 -0.76 3.11 0.62
N GLN A 318 -0.64 4.05 1.57
CA GLN A 318 -0.65 5.47 1.29
C GLN A 318 0.71 6.00 0.79
N ASP A 319 1.79 5.23 0.95
CA ASP A 319 3.14 5.66 0.57
C ASP A 319 3.37 5.53 -0.94
N ARG A 320 3.62 6.67 -1.59
CA ARG A 320 3.74 6.80 -3.05
C ARG A 320 5.09 7.42 -3.43
N PRO A 321 6.21 6.68 -3.32
CA PRO A 321 7.47 7.19 -3.82
C PRO A 321 7.40 7.36 -5.33
N VAL A 322 7.74 8.55 -5.81
CA VAL A 322 7.88 8.79 -7.25
C VAL A 322 9.16 8.11 -7.72
N PRO A 323 9.14 7.32 -8.81
CA PRO A 323 10.32 6.60 -9.27
C PRO A 323 11.54 7.50 -9.46
N ALA A 324 12.72 7.01 -9.07
CA ALA A 324 13.96 7.77 -9.15
C ALA A 324 14.35 8.18 -10.58
N TRP A 325 13.94 7.42 -11.62
CA TRP A 325 14.21 7.75 -13.02
C TRP A 325 13.55 9.06 -13.49
N VAL A 326 12.53 9.55 -12.78
CA VAL A 326 11.83 10.80 -13.15
C VAL A 326 12.78 11.99 -13.05
N ALA A 327 13.61 12.08 -12.01
CA ALA A 327 14.49 13.23 -11.85
C ALA A 327 15.55 13.34 -12.97
N PRO A 328 16.29 12.26 -13.35
CA PRO A 328 17.18 12.29 -14.50
C PRO A 328 16.50 12.66 -15.82
N VAL A 329 15.28 12.16 -16.09
CA VAL A 329 14.54 12.51 -17.31
C VAL A 329 14.21 14.01 -17.33
N LEU A 330 13.71 14.55 -16.22
CA LEU A 330 13.39 15.97 -16.11
C LEU A 330 14.65 16.85 -16.18
N ARG A 331 15.75 16.42 -15.56
CA ARG A 331 17.05 17.11 -15.64
C ARG A 331 17.61 17.12 -17.06
N GLY A 332 17.43 16.03 -17.81
CA GLY A 332 17.91 15.89 -19.18
C GLY A 332 17.12 16.66 -20.24
N THR A 333 15.95 17.23 -19.88
CA THR A 333 15.17 18.08 -20.79
C THR A 333 15.41 19.57 -20.57
N GLY A 334 15.92 20.23 -21.62
CA GLY A 334 15.96 21.70 -21.72
C GLY A 334 14.66 22.31 -22.27
N SER A 335 13.64 21.50 -22.52
CA SER A 335 12.37 21.91 -23.13
C SER A 335 11.23 21.87 -22.10
N THR A 336 10.24 22.74 -22.31
CA THR A 336 8.97 22.74 -21.55
C THR A 336 8.05 21.59 -21.95
N THR A 337 8.29 20.97 -23.11
CA THR A 337 7.54 19.82 -23.60
C THR A 337 8.46 18.72 -24.14
N LEU A 338 8.01 17.47 -24.04
CA LEU A 338 8.73 16.30 -24.57
C LEU A 338 7.92 15.56 -25.64
N THR A 339 8.61 15.14 -26.70
CA THR A 339 8.11 14.13 -27.65
C THR A 339 8.31 12.74 -27.09
N GLU A 340 7.61 11.74 -27.63
CA GLU A 340 7.77 10.34 -27.24
C GLU A 340 9.20 9.87 -27.44
N ASP A 341 9.75 10.08 -28.64
CA ASP A 341 11.12 9.67 -28.98
C ASP A 341 12.16 10.27 -28.02
N ARG A 342 12.04 11.58 -27.71
CA ARG A 342 12.99 12.24 -26.81
C ARG A 342 12.81 11.76 -25.37
N PHE A 343 11.58 11.52 -24.93
CA PHE A 343 11.32 10.95 -23.61
C PHE A 343 11.93 9.55 -23.48
N LEU A 344 11.72 8.68 -24.47
CA LEU A 344 12.24 7.32 -24.49
C LEU A 344 13.77 7.28 -24.58
N ASP A 345 14.37 8.21 -25.33
CA ASP A 345 15.83 8.41 -25.39
C ASP A 345 16.39 8.79 -24.01
N LEU A 346 15.85 9.83 -23.38
CA LEU A 346 16.25 10.26 -22.03
C LEU A 346 16.07 9.16 -20.98
N LEU A 347 14.97 8.42 -21.06
CA LEU A 347 14.67 7.28 -20.18
C LEU A 347 15.65 6.13 -20.39
N GLY A 348 16.09 5.89 -21.63
CA GLY A 348 17.02 4.83 -22.00
C GLY A 348 18.49 5.15 -21.72
N SER A 349 18.87 6.43 -21.81
CA SER A 349 20.23 6.91 -21.50
C SER A 349 20.43 7.27 -20.02
N GLY A 350 19.35 7.27 -19.23
CA GLY A 350 19.38 7.64 -17.82
C GLY A 350 20.13 6.62 -16.96
N PRO A 351 20.70 7.05 -15.81
CA PRO A 351 21.46 6.16 -14.94
C PRO A 351 20.59 5.14 -14.20
N ILE A 352 19.26 5.35 -14.17
CA ILE A 352 18.29 4.47 -13.53
C ILE A 352 17.33 3.95 -14.59
N SER A 353 17.35 2.63 -14.77
CA SER A 353 16.39 1.96 -15.67
C SER A 353 15.02 1.85 -14.98
N PRO A 354 13.93 2.21 -15.67
CA PRO A 354 12.59 2.00 -15.14
C PRO A 354 12.23 0.52 -15.12
N VAL A 355 11.35 0.14 -14.20
CA VAL A 355 10.70 -1.18 -14.21
C VAL A 355 9.46 -1.11 -15.10
N GLY A 356 9.33 -2.06 -16.04
CA GLY A 356 8.15 -2.21 -16.90
C GLY A 356 8.33 -1.70 -18.34
N ASP A 357 7.24 -1.81 -19.12
CA ASP A 357 7.21 -1.44 -20.53
C ASP A 357 7.32 0.09 -20.74
N ARG A 358 8.29 0.52 -21.55
CA ARG A 358 8.55 1.95 -21.79
C ARG A 358 7.39 2.66 -22.50
N GLY A 359 6.70 1.97 -23.41
CA GLY A 359 5.51 2.51 -24.08
C GLY A 359 4.34 2.73 -23.12
N ARG A 360 4.17 1.85 -22.13
CA ARG A 360 3.21 2.02 -21.02
C ARG A 360 3.58 3.21 -20.14
N ILE A 361 4.86 3.37 -19.79
CA ILE A 361 5.35 4.51 -19.00
C ILE A 361 4.97 5.83 -19.67
N TRP A 362 5.26 5.94 -20.97
CA TRP A 362 4.90 7.12 -21.76
C TRP A 362 3.39 7.40 -21.74
N ARG A 363 2.56 6.39 -22.04
CA ARG A 363 1.09 6.53 -22.08
C ARG A 363 0.52 6.95 -20.73
N SER A 364 0.96 6.34 -19.64
CA SER A 364 0.48 6.68 -18.29
C SER A 364 0.88 8.11 -17.91
N LEU A 365 2.15 8.48 -18.14
CA LEU A 365 2.63 9.83 -17.83
C LEU A 365 1.95 10.90 -18.69
N ARG A 366 1.67 10.61 -19.97
CA ARG A 366 0.88 11.50 -20.84
C ARG A 366 -0.56 11.67 -20.39
N GLY A 367 -1.16 10.66 -19.75
CA GLY A 367 -2.47 10.79 -19.13
C GLY A 367 -2.47 11.84 -18.01
N ALA A 368 -1.41 11.90 -17.21
CA ALA A 368 -1.28 12.84 -16.09
C ALA A 368 -0.73 14.22 -16.46
N ALA A 369 0.04 14.33 -17.55
CA ALA A 369 0.77 15.54 -17.91
C ALA A 369 0.68 15.86 -19.42
N ARG A 370 -0.55 15.85 -19.96
CA ARG A 370 -0.82 16.05 -21.39
C ARG A 370 -0.46 17.46 -21.86
N ALA A 371 0.22 17.56 -23.00
CA ALA A 371 0.34 18.76 -23.81
C ALA A 371 -0.32 18.59 -25.20
N PRO A 372 -0.57 19.68 -25.95
CA PRO A 372 -1.07 19.61 -27.32
C PRO A 372 -0.20 18.77 -28.26
N ARG A 373 -0.78 18.30 -29.37
CA ARG A 373 -0.09 17.59 -30.46
C ARG A 373 0.69 16.33 -30.04
N GLY A 374 0.23 15.62 -29.02
CA GLY A 374 0.88 14.36 -28.65
C GLY A 374 2.02 14.52 -27.65
N LEU A 375 2.28 15.73 -27.16
CA LEU A 375 3.43 16.02 -26.30
C LEU A 375 3.11 15.78 -24.81
N LEU A 376 4.17 15.79 -24.01
CA LEU A 376 4.16 15.76 -22.55
C LEU A 376 4.57 17.13 -21.99
N ASP A 377 3.78 17.73 -21.08
CA ASP A 377 4.12 18.98 -20.37
C ASP A 377 5.03 18.67 -19.18
N VAL A 378 6.27 19.15 -19.24
CA VAL A 378 7.29 18.92 -18.19
C VAL A 378 6.91 19.60 -16.87
N ALA A 379 6.30 20.79 -16.93
CA ALA A 379 5.83 21.49 -15.74
C ALA A 379 4.64 20.74 -15.10
N ALA A 380 3.79 20.10 -15.89
CA ALA A 380 2.73 19.24 -15.37
C ALA A 380 3.29 17.99 -14.68
N VAL A 381 4.31 17.34 -15.24
CA VAL A 381 5.00 16.22 -14.56
C VAL A 381 5.56 16.67 -13.22
N ARG A 382 6.28 17.81 -13.20
CA ARG A 382 6.80 18.39 -11.95
C ARG A 382 5.69 18.65 -10.93
N ARG A 383 4.56 19.26 -11.35
CA ARG A 383 3.41 19.50 -10.46
C ARG A 383 2.87 18.18 -9.90
N ALA A 384 2.79 17.13 -10.71
CA ALA A 384 2.37 15.81 -10.25
C ALA A 384 3.32 15.23 -9.18
N VAL A 385 4.64 15.40 -9.33
CA VAL A 385 5.64 15.02 -8.30
C VAL A 385 5.44 15.84 -7.02
N ALA A 386 5.37 17.17 -7.12
CA ALA A 386 5.26 18.06 -5.97
C ALA A 386 3.96 17.83 -5.16
N GLN A 387 2.87 17.49 -5.84
CA GLN A 387 1.56 17.29 -5.23
C GLN A 387 1.29 15.83 -4.82
N GLY A 388 2.24 14.91 -5.02
CA GLY A 388 2.02 13.48 -4.75
C GLY A 388 0.94 12.85 -5.64
N ARG A 389 0.71 13.41 -6.83
CA ARG A 389 -0.28 13.00 -7.84
C ARG A 389 0.35 12.25 -9.01
N PHE A 390 1.57 11.74 -8.84
CA PHE A 390 2.24 10.96 -9.86
C PHE A 390 1.46 9.66 -10.15
N PRO A 391 1.40 9.18 -11.41
CA PRO A 391 0.64 7.98 -11.74
C PRO A 391 1.05 6.76 -10.92
N ASP A 392 0.08 6.10 -10.30
CA ASP A 392 0.33 5.03 -9.34
C ASP A 392 0.78 3.73 -10.01
N ASP A 393 0.35 3.50 -11.25
CA ASP A 393 0.79 2.36 -12.06
C ASP A 393 2.27 2.46 -12.46
N LEU A 394 2.87 3.65 -12.29
CA LEU A 394 4.29 3.90 -12.48
C LEU A 394 5.09 3.90 -11.18
N ALA A 395 4.44 3.88 -10.01
CA ALA A 395 5.14 3.87 -8.73
C ALA A 395 6.00 2.61 -8.61
N ALA A 396 7.22 2.77 -8.09
CA ALA A 396 8.20 1.69 -8.03
C ALA A 396 7.75 0.60 -7.05
N VAL A 397 7.33 -0.55 -7.58
CA VAL A 397 7.29 -1.81 -6.83
C VAL A 397 8.45 -2.64 -7.35
N GLU A 398 9.63 -2.42 -6.77
CA GLU A 398 10.75 -3.31 -7.03
C GLU A 398 10.37 -4.71 -6.52
N PRO A 399 10.54 -5.78 -7.33
CA PRO A 399 10.38 -7.12 -6.82
C PRO A 399 11.41 -7.37 -5.73
N ALA A 400 10.98 -7.99 -4.63
CA ALA A 400 11.87 -8.45 -3.56
C ALA A 400 11.58 -9.92 -3.32
N ASP A 401 12.64 -10.73 -3.31
CA ASP A 401 12.53 -12.17 -3.08
C ASP A 401 11.99 -12.48 -1.68
N LEU A 402 12.32 -11.63 -0.70
CA LEU A 402 11.79 -11.69 0.67
C LEU A 402 11.15 -10.36 1.08
N VAL A 403 9.90 -10.45 1.54
CA VAL A 403 9.13 -9.32 2.06
C VAL A 403 8.73 -9.56 3.51
N VAL A 404 8.99 -8.59 4.39
CA VAL A 404 8.44 -8.57 5.75
C VAL A 404 7.24 -7.61 5.74
N SER A 405 6.06 -8.10 6.09
CA SER A 405 4.83 -7.31 6.02
C SER A 405 3.90 -7.62 7.18
N THR A 406 3.00 -6.70 7.51
CA THR A 406 1.79 -7.09 8.23
C THR A 406 0.83 -7.81 7.29
N VAL A 407 -0.05 -8.65 7.84
CA VAL A 407 -1.12 -9.30 7.06
C VAL A 407 -1.93 -8.28 6.25
N HIS A 408 -2.31 -7.17 6.89
CA HIS A 408 -3.08 -6.10 6.28
C HIS A 408 -2.40 -5.53 5.01
N ARG A 409 -1.10 -5.23 5.10
CA ARG A 409 -0.32 -4.67 3.97
C ARG A 409 0.01 -5.68 2.88
N ALA A 410 -0.07 -6.98 3.19
CA ALA A 410 0.14 -8.07 2.25
C ALA A 410 -1.15 -8.53 1.56
N LYS A 411 -2.34 -8.03 1.96
CA LYS A 411 -3.59 -8.40 1.31
C LYS A 411 -3.59 -7.97 -0.16
N GLY A 412 -4.05 -8.87 -1.03
CA GLY A 412 -3.98 -8.70 -2.48
C GLY A 412 -2.62 -9.03 -3.11
N LEU A 413 -1.60 -9.33 -2.31
CA LEU A 413 -0.33 -9.89 -2.79
C LEU A 413 -0.35 -11.42 -2.69
N GLU A 414 0.47 -12.06 -3.52
CA GLU A 414 0.63 -13.51 -3.56
C GLU A 414 2.11 -13.86 -3.52
N PHE A 415 2.43 -14.98 -2.88
CA PHE A 415 3.81 -15.43 -2.69
C PHE A 415 3.89 -16.93 -2.91
N ASP A 416 5.01 -17.41 -3.43
CA ASP A 416 5.29 -18.85 -3.53
C ASP A 416 5.35 -19.46 -2.12
N ARG A 417 6.01 -18.74 -1.19
CA ARG A 417 6.15 -19.12 0.22
C ARG A 417 5.63 -18.05 1.17
N VAL A 418 4.91 -18.47 2.21
CA VAL A 418 4.48 -17.62 3.32
C VAL A 418 4.93 -18.21 4.65
N ILE A 419 5.54 -17.38 5.48
CA ILE A 419 5.91 -17.69 6.86
C ILE A 419 5.04 -16.82 7.76
N VAL A 420 4.15 -17.43 8.53
CA VAL A 420 3.27 -16.73 9.46
C VAL A 420 3.99 -16.62 10.81
N VAL A 421 4.13 -15.39 11.32
CA VAL A 421 4.62 -15.17 12.68
C VAL A 421 3.57 -15.68 13.66
N GLU A 422 3.99 -16.51 14.62
CA GLU A 422 3.07 -17.19 15.52
C GLU A 422 2.11 -16.20 16.22
N PRO A 423 0.79 -16.42 16.10
CA PRO A 423 -0.18 -15.53 16.71
C PRO A 423 -0.23 -15.74 18.22
N ALA A 424 -0.30 -14.64 18.96
CA ALA A 424 -0.54 -14.67 20.39
C ALA A 424 -1.93 -15.28 20.70
N SER A 425 -2.06 -15.83 21.91
CA SER A 425 -3.36 -16.23 22.43
C SER A 425 -4.26 -15.02 22.68
N THR A 426 -5.59 -15.18 22.58
CA THR A 426 -6.53 -14.09 22.91
C THR A 426 -6.35 -13.56 24.33
N ALA A 427 -5.94 -14.41 25.27
CA ALA A 427 -5.63 -13.99 26.63
C ALA A 427 -4.42 -13.04 26.69
N GLU A 428 -3.40 -13.25 25.87
CA GLU A 428 -2.26 -12.33 25.76
C GLU A 428 -2.65 -11.04 25.04
N LEU A 429 -3.45 -11.14 23.99
CA LEU A 429 -3.93 -9.96 23.26
C LEU A 429 -4.75 -9.03 24.14
N ARG A 430 -5.66 -9.59 24.96
CA ARG A 430 -6.47 -8.82 25.92
C ARG A 430 -5.66 -8.17 27.04
N LYS A 431 -4.40 -8.61 27.27
CA LYS A 431 -3.48 -7.92 28.18
C LYS A 431 -2.79 -6.73 27.51
N GLN A 432 -2.62 -6.77 26.19
CA GLN A 432 -1.90 -5.76 25.41
C GLN A 432 -2.82 -4.69 24.80
N HIS A 433 -4.08 -5.04 24.57
CA HIS A 433 -5.06 -4.21 23.88
C HIS A 433 -6.36 -4.13 24.68
N THR A 434 -6.95 -2.92 24.74
CA THR A 434 -8.23 -2.68 25.42
C THR A 434 -9.39 -3.39 24.74
N HIS A 435 -9.38 -3.44 23.40
CA HIS A 435 -10.38 -4.10 22.58
C HIS A 435 -9.71 -5.10 21.65
N VAL A 436 -10.22 -6.34 21.62
CA VAL A 436 -9.77 -7.41 20.73
C VAL A 436 -11.03 -8.00 20.11
N ASP A 437 -11.13 -7.92 18.80
CA ASP A 437 -12.19 -8.53 17.99
C ASP A 437 -11.70 -9.92 17.51
N PRO A 438 -12.12 -11.03 18.14
CA PRO A 438 -11.66 -12.37 17.78
C PRO A 438 -11.98 -12.75 16.34
N ALA A 439 -13.08 -12.23 15.78
CA ALA A 439 -13.49 -12.50 14.42
C ALA A 439 -12.56 -11.80 13.41
N ALA A 440 -12.18 -10.55 13.66
CA ALA A 440 -11.16 -9.86 12.88
C ALA A 440 -9.80 -10.56 12.97
N GLU A 441 -9.43 -11.07 14.15
CA GLU A 441 -8.21 -11.86 14.32
C GLU A 441 -8.22 -13.18 13.54
N ALA A 442 -9.37 -13.86 13.52
CA ALA A 442 -9.55 -15.07 12.74
C ALA A 442 -9.43 -14.78 11.23
N ARG A 443 -10.05 -13.70 10.73
CA ARG A 443 -9.95 -13.27 9.34
C ARG A 443 -8.52 -12.90 8.95
N ALA A 444 -7.81 -12.16 9.81
CA ALA A 444 -6.41 -11.83 9.56
C ALA A 444 -5.53 -13.09 9.46
N LEU A 445 -5.68 -14.04 10.38
CA LEU A 445 -4.94 -15.30 10.33
C LEU A 445 -5.30 -16.13 9.09
N TYR A 446 -6.60 -16.22 8.75
CA TYR A 446 -7.07 -16.89 7.53
C TYR A 446 -6.49 -16.25 6.26
N VAL A 447 -6.48 -14.91 6.17
CA VAL A 447 -5.86 -14.19 5.05
C VAL A 447 -4.39 -14.56 4.93
N ALA A 448 -3.65 -14.57 6.04
CA ALA A 448 -2.24 -14.92 6.06
C ALA A 448 -1.99 -16.36 5.56
N MET A 449 -2.76 -17.32 6.08
CA MET A 449 -2.64 -18.74 5.74
C MET A 449 -3.13 -19.08 4.32
N THR A 450 -3.85 -18.17 3.65
CA THR A 450 -4.35 -18.33 2.26
C THR A 450 -3.64 -17.45 1.24
N ARG A 451 -2.54 -16.79 1.64
CA ARG A 451 -1.61 -16.10 0.74
C ARG A 451 -0.63 -17.00 -0.04
N PRO A 452 -0.14 -18.15 0.48
CA PRO A 452 0.87 -18.92 -0.23
C PRO A 452 0.31 -19.64 -1.46
N ARG A 453 1.18 -19.85 -2.46
CA ARG A 453 0.92 -20.75 -3.58
C ARG A 453 1.43 -22.16 -3.30
N ASP A 454 2.61 -22.30 -2.68
CA ASP A 454 3.24 -23.60 -2.46
C ASP A 454 3.46 -23.91 -0.99
N ASP A 455 4.04 -22.97 -0.26
CA ASP A 455 4.62 -23.28 1.03
C ASP A 455 4.01 -22.41 2.13
N LEU A 456 3.44 -23.06 3.15
CA LEU A 456 3.02 -22.41 4.39
C LEU A 456 3.89 -22.90 5.55
N PHE A 457 4.52 -21.95 6.24
CA PHE A 457 5.34 -22.20 7.41
C PHE A 457 4.94 -21.29 8.56
N ARG A 458 5.43 -21.61 9.76
CA ARG A 458 5.37 -20.72 10.92
C ARG A 458 6.75 -20.37 11.46
N MET A 459 6.84 -19.27 12.20
CA MET A 459 8.04 -18.89 12.93
C MET A 459 7.68 -18.24 14.27
N ASP A 460 8.63 -18.29 15.21
CA ASP A 460 8.42 -17.75 16.55
C ASP A 460 8.19 -16.23 16.50
N ALA A 461 7.33 -15.73 17.39
CA ALA A 461 7.08 -14.30 17.50
C ALA A 461 8.34 -13.57 18.03
N PRO A 462 8.74 -12.44 17.43
CA PRO A 462 9.85 -11.64 17.93
C PRO A 462 9.47 -10.97 19.26
N ASP A 463 10.47 -10.70 20.10
CA ASP A 463 10.24 -9.86 21.29
C ASP A 463 9.96 -8.41 20.86
N THR A 464 8.76 -7.92 21.19
CA THR A 464 8.30 -6.57 20.89
C THR A 464 8.05 -5.73 22.14
N ALA A 465 8.43 -6.21 23.34
CA ALA A 465 8.12 -5.54 24.62
C ALA A 465 8.69 -4.12 24.72
N LEU A 466 9.82 -3.88 24.05
CA LEU A 466 10.53 -2.61 24.03
C LEU A 466 10.19 -1.73 22.82
N VAL A 467 9.37 -2.20 21.87
CA VAL A 467 8.92 -1.38 20.73
C VAL A 467 7.49 -0.92 20.98
N ARG A 468 7.28 0.39 21.09
CA ARG A 468 5.99 0.98 21.46
C ARG A 468 5.60 2.08 20.48
N ARG A 469 4.32 2.42 20.42
CA ARG A 469 3.81 3.53 19.60
C ARG A 469 3.74 4.81 20.43
N ASP A 470 4.35 5.88 19.94
CA ASP A 470 4.16 7.23 20.48
C ASP A 470 2.84 7.79 19.93
N ARG A 471 1.90 8.11 20.83
CA ARG A 471 0.58 8.63 20.44
C ARG A 471 0.64 10.03 19.85
N ARG A 472 1.67 10.83 20.18
CA ARG A 472 1.78 12.23 19.71
C ARG A 472 2.29 12.31 18.29
N THR A 473 3.28 11.47 17.94
CA THR A 473 3.88 11.45 16.60
C THR A 473 3.28 10.37 15.71
N GLY A 474 2.59 9.38 16.30
CA GLY A 474 2.08 8.21 15.61
C GLY A 474 3.14 7.15 15.29
N ARG A 475 4.44 7.43 15.54
CA ARG A 475 5.57 6.55 15.21
C ARG A 475 5.77 5.44 16.23
N HIS A 476 6.41 4.37 15.80
CA HIS A 476 7.00 3.41 16.74
C HIS A 476 8.35 3.92 17.24
N TYR A 477 8.69 3.62 18.48
CA TYR A 477 9.96 3.94 19.11
C TYR A 477 10.49 2.73 19.88
N ALA A 478 11.81 2.64 19.97
CA ALA A 478 12.47 1.71 20.88
C ALA A 478 12.58 2.37 22.26
N GLY A 479 12.06 1.72 23.29
CA GLY A 479 12.09 2.19 24.68
C GLY A 479 12.84 1.24 25.60
N GLY A 480 12.80 1.55 26.89
CA GLY A 480 13.29 0.66 27.95
C GLY A 480 12.17 0.23 28.89
N TRP A 481 12.55 -0.39 30.00
CA TRP A 481 11.61 -0.80 31.05
C TRP A 481 10.93 0.39 31.74
N LYS A 482 11.58 1.57 31.76
CA LYS A 482 11.00 2.79 32.29
C LYS A 482 10.21 3.54 31.20
N PRO A 483 9.01 4.10 31.49
CA PRO A 483 8.14 4.73 30.48
C PRO A 483 8.76 5.92 29.74
N TYR A 484 9.77 6.55 30.32
CA TYR A 484 10.47 7.71 29.76
C TYR A 484 11.68 7.33 28.89
N GLN A 485 12.16 6.09 28.95
CA GLN A 485 13.33 5.68 28.16
C GLN A 485 12.98 5.65 26.67
N ARG A 486 13.82 6.30 25.87
CA ARG A 486 13.74 6.36 24.41
C ARG A 486 15.14 6.08 23.86
N TYR A 487 15.26 5.02 23.07
CA TYR A 487 16.51 4.54 22.48
C TYR A 487 16.48 4.48 20.96
N GLY A 488 15.37 4.91 20.34
CA GLY A 488 15.24 4.89 18.90
C GLY A 488 13.86 5.30 18.42
N LEU A 489 13.73 5.56 17.12
CA LEU A 489 12.45 5.80 16.45
C LEU A 489 12.40 5.12 15.09
N SER A 490 11.20 4.76 14.66
CA SER A 490 10.94 4.27 13.31
C SER A 490 10.94 5.39 12.28
N ALA A 491 11.42 5.07 11.08
CA ALA A 491 11.32 5.94 9.92
C ALA A 491 9.86 6.07 9.47
N ALA A 492 9.53 7.24 8.97
CA ALA A 492 8.24 7.58 8.38
C ALA A 492 8.42 8.15 6.97
N ASN A 493 7.30 8.36 6.30
CA ASN A 493 7.31 8.96 4.98
C ASN A 493 7.77 10.42 5.03
N ALA A 494 8.59 10.81 4.05
CA ALA A 494 9.14 12.17 3.94
C ALA A 494 10.02 12.60 5.13
N ASP A 495 10.72 11.67 5.78
CA ASP A 495 11.74 11.99 6.79
C ASP A 495 12.99 12.65 6.21
N VAL A 496 13.17 12.59 4.90
CA VAL A 496 14.23 13.27 4.18
C VAL A 496 13.70 14.57 3.59
N SER A 497 14.48 15.65 3.75
CA SER A 497 14.12 16.98 3.28
C SER A 497 13.98 17.04 1.76
N ARG A 498 13.00 17.83 1.32
CA ARG A 498 12.69 18.10 -0.09
C ARG A 498 12.89 19.59 -0.44
N GLU A 499 13.38 20.39 0.50
CA GLU A 499 13.53 21.84 0.33
C GLU A 499 14.71 22.20 -0.57
N HIS A 500 15.83 21.52 -0.33
CA HIS A 500 17.09 21.71 -1.05
C HIS A 500 17.63 20.38 -1.55
N PRO A 501 18.24 20.34 -2.75
CA PRO A 501 18.88 19.14 -3.24
C PRO A 501 20.08 18.76 -2.38
N PRO A 502 20.31 17.47 -2.11
CA PRO A 502 21.56 17.02 -1.51
C PRO A 502 22.76 17.49 -2.33
N GLY A 503 23.83 17.94 -1.65
CA GLY A 503 24.99 18.57 -2.29
C GLY A 503 24.95 20.11 -2.35
N THR A 504 24.00 20.73 -1.64
CA THR A 504 24.03 22.17 -1.31
C THR A 504 24.67 22.41 0.07
N ASP A 505 24.50 23.59 0.67
CA ASP A 505 25.01 24.01 1.99
C ASP A 505 25.35 22.84 2.96
N GLY A 506 26.61 22.75 3.37
CA GLY A 506 27.09 21.72 4.32
C GLY A 506 27.52 20.38 3.70
N PHE A 507 27.57 20.26 2.36
CA PHE A 507 28.09 19.07 1.67
C PHE A 507 29.47 19.32 1.07
N GLU A 508 30.31 18.27 1.06
CA GLU A 508 31.65 18.29 0.44
C GLU A 508 31.60 18.19 -1.09
N HIS A 509 30.56 17.54 -1.62
CA HIS A 509 30.35 17.33 -3.05
C HIS A 509 29.17 18.15 -3.54
N ASP A 510 29.27 18.65 -4.78
CA ASP A 510 28.16 19.35 -5.43
C ASP A 510 26.96 18.42 -5.66
N ALA A 511 25.80 19.04 -5.89
CA ALA A 511 24.55 18.30 -6.05
C ALA A 511 24.58 17.34 -7.24
N GLY A 512 25.23 17.68 -8.36
CA GLY A 512 25.37 16.78 -9.50
C GLY A 512 26.09 15.49 -9.13
N ALA A 513 27.25 15.62 -8.48
CA ALA A 513 28.04 14.48 -8.02
C ALA A 513 27.31 13.62 -6.98
N VAL A 514 26.49 14.22 -6.12
CA VAL A 514 25.65 13.45 -5.17
C VAL A 514 24.54 12.70 -5.91
N GLN A 515 23.87 13.30 -6.90
CA GLN A 515 22.85 12.64 -7.71
C GLN A 515 23.43 11.44 -8.48
N ASP A 516 24.62 11.57 -9.05
CA ASP A 516 25.29 10.48 -9.76
C ASP A 516 25.66 9.33 -8.80
N TYR A 517 26.10 9.65 -7.58
CA TYR A 517 26.35 8.66 -6.53
C TYR A 517 25.09 7.94 -6.07
N LEU A 518 23.99 8.66 -5.85
CA LEU A 518 22.70 8.07 -5.50
C LEU A 518 22.32 7.03 -6.56
N ALA A 519 22.35 7.41 -7.85
CA ALA A 519 21.94 6.51 -8.92
C ALA A 519 22.88 5.29 -9.10
N ALA A 520 24.18 5.46 -8.88
CA ALA A 520 25.17 4.40 -9.16
C ALA A 520 25.47 3.49 -7.96
N SER A 521 25.28 3.96 -6.73
CA SER A 521 25.84 3.32 -5.54
C SER A 521 24.86 3.10 -4.39
N VAL A 522 23.63 3.63 -4.46
CA VAL A 522 22.62 3.47 -3.42
C VAL A 522 21.53 2.52 -3.89
N ALA A 523 21.37 1.41 -3.17
CA ALA A 523 20.40 0.37 -3.45
C ALA A 523 19.44 0.16 -2.25
N PRO A 524 18.23 -0.38 -2.49
CA PRO A 524 17.34 -0.83 -1.43
C PRO A 524 18.04 -1.79 -0.45
N GLY A 525 17.81 -1.60 0.85
CA GLY A 525 18.43 -2.37 1.93
C GLY A 525 19.79 -1.85 2.40
N ASP A 526 20.40 -0.90 1.69
CA ASP A 526 21.65 -0.26 2.14
C ASP A 526 21.47 0.45 3.49
N ALA A 527 22.50 0.41 4.34
CA ALA A 527 22.47 1.04 5.65
C ALA A 527 22.53 2.58 5.53
N LEU A 528 21.70 3.27 6.32
CA LEU A 528 21.72 4.71 6.48
C LEU A 528 22.02 5.08 7.93
N GLU A 529 22.87 6.09 8.10
CA GLU A 529 23.20 6.67 9.40
C GLU A 529 22.82 8.15 9.42
N LEU A 530 22.16 8.59 10.48
CA LEU A 530 21.96 10.01 10.73
C LEU A 530 23.06 10.51 11.66
N ARG A 531 23.75 11.58 11.30
CA ARG A 531 24.76 12.23 12.16
C ARG A 531 24.35 13.66 12.48
N LEU A 532 24.40 14.03 13.75
CA LEU A 532 24.09 15.37 14.23
C LEU A 532 25.06 16.38 13.59
N GLN A 533 24.55 17.40 12.92
CA GLN A 533 25.39 18.42 12.29
C GLN A 533 26.00 19.37 13.33
N HIS A 534 25.15 19.87 14.23
CA HIS A 534 25.52 20.76 15.33
C HIS A 534 24.44 20.74 16.40
N ALA A 535 24.75 21.21 17.60
CA ALA A 535 23.83 21.18 18.74
C ALA A 535 22.74 22.28 18.74
N MET A 536 22.79 23.26 17.82
CA MET A 536 21.82 24.36 17.77
C MET A 536 20.52 23.97 17.04
N PRO A 537 19.35 24.01 17.70
CA PRO A 537 18.06 23.84 17.03
C PRO A 537 17.72 25.04 16.13
N LEU A 538 16.99 24.78 15.04
CA LEU A 538 16.45 25.84 14.17
C LEU A 538 15.20 26.51 14.73
N ALA A 539 14.44 25.78 15.55
CA ALA A 539 13.24 26.26 16.25
C ALA A 539 13.12 25.58 17.61
N SER A 540 12.32 26.14 18.52
CA SER A 540 12.16 25.66 19.89
C SER A 540 11.41 24.32 20.02
N ASP A 541 10.74 23.90 18.96
CA ASP A 541 9.95 22.67 18.84
C ASP A 541 10.60 21.61 17.93
N GLN A 542 11.88 21.79 17.61
CA GLN A 542 12.63 20.92 16.71
C GLN A 542 13.92 20.42 17.36
N SER A 543 14.35 19.23 16.95
CA SER A 543 15.74 18.83 17.16
C SER A 543 16.68 19.70 16.32
N PRO A 544 17.98 19.75 16.64
CA PRO A 544 18.98 20.20 15.69
C PRO A 544 18.98 19.34 14.41
N PRO A 545 19.61 19.82 13.32
CA PRO A 545 19.63 19.12 12.05
C PRO A 545 20.58 17.91 12.04
N TYR A 546 20.18 16.88 11.30
CA TYR A 546 20.96 15.67 11.04
C TYR A 546 21.20 15.50 9.55
N THR A 547 22.42 15.12 9.18
CA THR A 547 22.77 14.69 7.82
C THR A 547 22.56 13.19 7.71
N VAL A 548 21.97 12.75 6.59
CA VAL A 548 21.83 11.34 6.23
C VAL A 548 23.07 10.89 5.46
N PHE A 549 23.72 9.84 5.94
CA PHE A 549 24.90 9.23 5.35
C PHE A 549 24.56 7.86 4.77
N HIS A 550 25.10 7.59 3.58
CA HIS A 550 25.21 6.23 3.04
C HIS A 550 26.70 5.89 2.99
N ARG A 551 27.11 4.90 3.79
CA ARG A 551 28.53 4.68 4.15
C ARG A 551 29.08 5.97 4.77
N ASP A 552 30.22 6.47 4.28
CA ASP A 552 30.82 7.71 4.78
C ASP A 552 30.45 8.95 3.95
N ARG A 553 29.53 8.82 2.98
CA ARG A 553 29.16 9.94 2.10
C ARG A 553 27.83 10.57 2.53
N PRO A 554 27.75 11.90 2.71
CA PRO A 554 26.50 12.57 2.95
C PRO A 554 25.63 12.52 1.69
N VAL A 555 24.38 12.08 1.84
CA VAL A 555 23.45 11.85 0.72
C VAL A 555 22.13 12.58 0.85
N ALA A 556 21.77 13.07 2.05
CA ALA A 556 20.61 13.91 2.27
C ALA A 556 20.64 14.61 3.64
N VAL A 557 19.60 15.39 3.96
CA VAL A 557 19.37 15.99 5.28
C VAL A 557 17.95 15.61 5.73
N VAL A 558 17.74 15.41 7.02
CA VAL A 558 16.40 15.11 7.56
C VAL A 558 15.44 16.28 7.42
N SER A 559 14.16 16.00 7.23
CA SER A 559 13.10 17.00 7.09
C SER A 559 12.78 17.68 8.42
N GLU A 560 12.15 18.85 8.35
CA GLU A 560 11.59 19.54 9.52
C GLU A 560 10.65 18.63 10.33
N ARG A 561 9.77 17.90 9.65
CA ARG A 561 8.83 16.96 10.29
C ARG A 561 9.55 15.90 11.12
N PHE A 562 10.64 15.31 10.59
CA PHE A 562 11.44 14.37 11.37
C PHE A 562 12.02 15.02 12.63
N ARG A 563 12.52 16.26 12.53
CA ARG A 563 13.07 16.99 13.69
C ARG A 563 12.00 17.33 14.73
N GLN A 564 10.80 17.69 14.30
CA GLN A 564 9.64 17.90 15.19
C GLN A 564 9.21 16.61 15.88
N ASP A 565 9.17 15.50 15.15
CA ASP A 565 8.82 14.18 15.71
C ASP A 565 9.89 13.70 16.71
N LEU A 566 11.18 13.88 16.39
CA LEU A 566 12.28 13.56 17.29
C LEU A 566 12.24 14.42 18.56
N TYR A 567 12.03 15.74 18.42
CA TYR A 567 11.83 16.64 19.55
C TYR A 567 10.65 16.18 20.39
N THR A 568 9.50 15.94 19.77
CA THR A 568 8.29 15.52 20.48
C THR A 568 8.50 14.21 21.22
N SER A 569 9.16 13.23 20.59
CA SER A 569 9.42 11.92 21.19
C SER A 569 10.36 11.99 22.39
N LEU A 570 11.41 12.82 22.33
CA LEU A 570 12.40 12.98 23.40
C LEU A 570 11.99 14.02 24.46
N LYS A 571 11.08 14.96 24.15
CA LYS A 571 10.54 15.93 25.11
C LYS A 571 9.39 15.29 25.89
N ILE A 572 9.76 14.64 26.99
CA ILE A 572 8.86 13.83 27.81
C ILE A 572 7.93 14.71 28.66
N SER A 573 8.44 15.84 29.15
CA SER A 573 7.65 16.85 29.88
C SER A 573 8.14 18.26 29.54
N ARG A 574 7.38 19.29 29.94
CA ARG A 574 7.74 20.70 29.70
C ARG A 574 9.09 21.07 30.30
N THR A 575 9.42 20.54 31.47
CA THR A 575 10.65 20.80 32.23
C THR A 575 11.81 19.87 31.88
N TRP A 576 11.61 18.90 30.98
CA TRP A 576 12.63 17.92 30.62
C TRP A 576 13.62 18.51 29.61
N ASP A 577 14.89 18.63 29.96
CA ASP A 577 15.93 19.02 29.01
C ASP A 577 16.29 17.85 28.09
N VAL A 578 16.23 18.10 26.79
CA VAL A 578 16.46 17.07 25.78
C VAL A 578 17.95 17.00 25.48
N ASN A 579 18.56 15.86 25.75
CA ASN A 579 19.83 15.52 25.13
C ASN A 579 19.54 15.03 23.70
N TRP A 580 20.38 15.40 22.74
CA TRP A 580 20.25 14.99 21.34
C TRP A 580 21.20 13.82 21.02
N PRO A 581 20.72 12.75 20.37
CA PRO A 581 21.61 11.68 19.96
C PRO A 581 22.67 12.21 18.98
N THR A 582 23.91 11.74 19.11
CA THR A 582 25.00 12.14 18.22
C THR A 582 24.90 11.45 16.87
N SER A 583 24.41 10.21 16.87
CA SER A 583 23.99 9.52 15.65
C SER A 583 22.74 8.66 15.86
N VAL A 584 22.07 8.32 14.76
CA VAL A 584 20.98 7.35 14.72
C VAL A 584 21.31 6.30 13.65
N GLU A 585 21.45 5.05 14.07
CA GLU A 585 21.89 3.93 13.24
C GLU A 585 20.77 2.92 13.01
N GLY A 586 20.84 2.10 11.97
CA GLY A 586 19.89 0.99 11.74
C GLY A 586 18.78 1.29 10.72
N PHE A 587 18.68 2.54 10.25
CA PHE A 587 17.85 2.86 9.10
C PHE A 587 18.36 2.20 7.83
N ARG A 588 17.44 1.94 6.90
CA ARG A 588 17.71 1.31 5.62
C ARG A 588 17.12 2.13 4.48
N VAL A 589 17.77 2.10 3.33
CA VAL A 589 17.19 2.61 2.09
C VAL A 589 15.99 1.74 1.75
N ASP A 590 14.79 2.34 1.73
CA ASP A 590 13.60 1.69 1.20
C ASP A 590 13.63 1.69 -0.33
N CYS A 591 13.84 2.87 -0.91
CA CYS A 591 14.10 3.09 -2.33
C CYS A 591 14.69 4.48 -2.53
N LEU A 592 15.18 4.74 -3.74
CA LEU A 592 15.38 6.11 -4.22
C LEU A 592 14.05 6.66 -4.75
N GLU A 593 13.72 7.90 -4.40
CA GLU A 593 12.54 8.59 -4.93
C GLU A 593 12.90 9.94 -5.55
N SER A 594 12.15 10.35 -6.57
CA SER A 594 12.22 11.70 -7.12
C SER A 594 11.34 12.65 -6.31
N VAL A 595 11.90 13.76 -5.85
CA VAL A 595 11.17 14.80 -5.12
C VAL A 595 11.23 16.11 -5.86
N ALA A 596 10.21 16.94 -5.68
CA ALA A 596 10.16 18.28 -6.24
C ALA A 596 10.25 19.31 -5.12
N GLY A 597 11.23 20.22 -5.24
CA GLY A 597 11.37 21.38 -4.37
C GLY A 597 11.36 22.68 -5.17
N SER A 598 11.96 23.74 -4.63
CA SER A 598 12.02 25.04 -5.33
C SER A 598 12.84 24.93 -6.63
N THR A 599 12.30 25.42 -7.73
CA THR A 599 13.01 25.48 -9.03
C THR A 599 14.27 26.35 -8.92
N ALA A 600 14.21 27.46 -8.19
CA ALA A 600 15.36 28.31 -7.92
C ALA A 600 16.43 27.60 -7.07
N SER A 601 16.04 26.66 -6.21
CA SER A 601 16.99 25.83 -5.45
C SER A 601 17.71 24.83 -6.37
N GLY A 602 16.94 24.09 -7.18
CA GLY A 602 17.51 23.14 -8.15
C GLY A 602 18.42 23.80 -9.20
N ALA A 603 18.01 24.96 -9.73
CA ALA A 603 18.81 25.70 -10.70
C ALA A 603 20.13 26.22 -10.10
N ARG A 604 20.10 26.77 -8.88
CA ARG A 604 21.32 27.21 -8.17
C ARG A 604 22.27 26.05 -7.87
N ALA A 605 21.72 24.85 -7.64
CA ALA A 605 22.49 23.64 -7.41
C ALA A 605 22.98 22.95 -8.71
N GLY A 606 22.68 23.50 -9.90
CA GLY A 606 23.10 22.91 -11.17
C GLY A 606 22.34 21.65 -11.59
N LEU A 607 21.14 21.42 -11.03
CA LEU A 607 20.29 20.27 -11.35
C LEU A 607 19.21 20.57 -12.41
N GLY A 608 19.31 21.72 -13.07
CA GLY A 608 18.36 22.17 -14.09
C GLY A 608 17.20 23.01 -13.54
N GLU A 609 16.34 23.48 -14.44
CA GLU A 609 15.31 24.49 -14.13
C GLU A 609 14.04 23.91 -13.52
N HIS A 610 13.88 22.59 -13.57
CA HIS A 610 12.63 21.92 -13.18
C HIS A 610 12.52 21.66 -11.66
N GLY A 611 13.61 21.79 -10.90
CA GLY A 611 13.60 21.65 -9.44
C GLY A 611 13.17 20.26 -8.96
N VAL A 612 13.61 19.21 -9.65
CA VAL A 612 13.36 17.81 -9.28
C VAL A 612 14.70 17.10 -9.11
N TRP A 613 14.85 16.31 -8.04
CA TRP A 613 16.07 15.57 -7.73
C TRP A 613 15.74 14.27 -6.98
N MET A 614 16.70 13.37 -6.90
CA MET A 614 16.60 12.12 -6.16
C MET A 614 17.00 12.31 -4.70
N VAL A 615 16.30 11.59 -3.81
CA VAL A 615 16.65 11.43 -2.41
C VAL A 615 16.44 9.96 -1.98
N PRO A 616 17.19 9.45 -1.00
CA PRO A 616 16.88 8.15 -0.40
C PRO A 616 15.66 8.27 0.51
N ARG A 617 14.73 7.32 0.40
CA ARG A 617 13.67 7.12 1.39
C ARG A 617 14.18 6.19 2.49
N MET A 618 13.91 6.56 3.74
CA MET A 618 14.31 5.76 4.90
C MET A 618 13.21 4.79 5.32
N SER A 619 13.62 3.64 5.84
CA SER A 619 12.77 2.65 6.50
C SER A 619 13.47 2.03 7.71
N GLY A 620 12.71 1.28 8.51
CA GLY A 620 13.23 0.53 9.65
C GLY A 620 13.19 1.31 10.96
N LEU A 621 13.87 0.76 11.96
CA LEU A 621 13.97 1.29 13.31
C LEU A 621 15.38 1.83 13.54
N GLY A 622 15.50 3.14 13.73
CA GLY A 622 16.77 3.79 14.04
C GLY A 622 17.04 3.77 15.55
N ARG A 623 18.27 3.42 15.95
CA ARG A 623 18.77 3.35 17.33
C ARG A 623 19.68 4.54 17.64
N TYR A 624 19.43 5.18 18.77
CA TYR A 624 20.19 6.34 19.23
C TYR A 624 21.57 5.94 19.74
N ARG A 625 22.59 6.69 19.30
CA ARG A 625 23.91 6.73 19.93
C ARG A 625 24.10 8.08 20.61
N TRP A 626 24.76 8.03 21.75
CA TRP A 626 25.10 9.19 22.55
C TRP A 626 26.61 9.22 22.69
N THR A 627 27.23 10.40 22.72
CA THR A 627 28.62 10.50 23.15
C THR A 627 28.72 10.10 24.62
N ASP A 628 29.69 9.23 24.94
CA ASP A 628 30.04 8.80 26.30
C ASP A 628 30.35 10.02 27.17
N THR A 629 29.33 10.57 27.79
CA THR A 629 29.36 11.50 28.92
C THR A 629 27.92 11.62 29.37
N HIS A 630 27.38 10.52 29.89
CA HIS A 630 26.46 10.41 31.02
C HIS A 630 26.20 8.91 31.19
N THR A 631 27.11 8.26 31.90
CA THR A 631 26.85 7.01 32.60
C THR A 631 25.62 7.22 33.49
N TYR A 632 24.44 6.91 32.98
CA TYR A 632 23.35 6.44 33.81
C TYR A 632 23.40 4.92 33.77
N GLU A 633 24.30 4.42 34.62
CA GLU A 633 24.40 3.05 35.16
C GLU A 633 23.88 1.92 34.26
N GLU A 634 24.84 1.16 33.71
CA GLU A 634 24.74 -0.27 33.45
C GLU A 634 24.50 -1.07 34.75
N SER A 635 23.46 -0.74 35.52
CA SER A 635 22.96 -1.57 36.62
C SER A 635 21.50 -1.90 36.38
N ASP A 636 21.29 -2.88 35.50
CA ASP A 636 20.42 -4.04 35.72
C ASP A 636 20.21 -4.73 34.36
N ARG A 637 21.06 -5.72 34.12
CA ARG A 637 20.84 -6.79 33.15
C ARG A 637 19.72 -7.70 33.62
#